data_AF-A0A1Y2LPJ2-F1
#
_entry.id   AF-A0A1Y2LPJ2-F1
#
_cell.length_a   1.000
_cell.length_b   1.000
_cell.length_c   1.000
_cell.angle_alpha   90.00
_cell.angle_beta   90.00
_cell.angle_gamma   90.00
#
_symmetry.space_group_name_H-M   'P 1'
#
loop_
_entity.id
_entity.type
_entity.pdbx_description
1 polymer ?
#
loop_
_entity_poly.entity_id
_entity_poly.type
_entity_poly.pdbx_seq_one_letter_code
_entity_poly.pdbx_strand_id
1 'polypeptide(L)'
;MGRYERSAGMAALMSTNQGRDSSSPRTTPDSQPSPTPSITAAPYDPPDTYNAGDIAMENVFASPLASPDAFTRGDKSGSYMSLNEPLGKHAADNISLLSHRSRHPHTKHFDHNQARKNLFIAGGVKLLVTIFFSALMCIALKAWEGFREPVVLSKIEVRIFNSIMIGLSLCLGLNLLASLQNYAGILRWSLLSRRYVSLETFDLILGLERLSNVFKLMVISLPLVRRQKYIRKLRWFKDARQDGTKWTWLVCLLWLGINVGSQVLVAISSLFYPMDTSDFPLLTYGNVTVANLIQWAPINETTGNATALEAAWMFGMEAIVYPEFAPNNTQNDLSGLAGTPLYKTANGAYEYRFFNRNPAQQYSNYLLSNRSIAATTECSKIEVNGNGTFLVDEDGYEYIEARFTGTGWEKWYPPENGAGALSWSASVGPYCGSRCTNFTVLQARTHGREKDIVNETSLFVCNSTVSHVNPSNNKNDITIPTQLDADAVWGTDEFARTAAGSMGWTGSVVNGWDDRQTRSYTSGSKWSPLHVVSAEEVEDILARFTIGAIAAFDDHGIRHNVTDQRVVPSPGQQLNVDWSYILSILGGICALQLAALCCLLGFANRTIVRDESFFSIAMLLSPVVGRIGKEGGGMNMSGDEIKHHPKLQFKKIQYSYREGKNGDPHQVDILWEGKDSRESRKSWVAGVYN
;
A
#
# COMPACT_ATOMS: atom_id res chain seq x y z
N MET A 1 -42.01 -8.27 -29.79
CA MET A 1 -42.45 -6.91 -29.44
C MET A 1 -41.19 -6.06 -29.39
N GLY A 2 -40.88 -5.15 -30.31
CA GLY A 2 -41.68 -4.47 -31.35
C GLY A 2 -41.38 -2.97 -31.25
N ARG A 3 -40.18 -2.54 -31.62
CA ARG A 3 -39.81 -2.02 -32.97
C ARG A 3 -40.68 -0.84 -33.41
N TYR A 4 -40.09 0.35 -33.46
CA TYR A 4 -40.51 1.46 -34.30
C TYR A 4 -39.39 1.78 -35.30
N GLU A 5 -39.75 2.19 -36.51
CA GLU A 5 -38.86 2.36 -37.67
C GLU A 5 -38.92 3.79 -38.23
N ARG A 6 -38.08 4.06 -39.26
CA ARG A 6 -38.08 5.19 -40.23
C ARG A 6 -37.41 6.48 -39.74
N SER A 7 -36.82 7.34 -40.60
CA SER A 7 -36.36 7.29 -42.03
C SER A 7 -35.69 8.66 -42.29
N ALA A 8 -34.41 8.78 -42.66
CA ALA A 8 -33.83 8.71 -44.02
C ALA A 8 -34.35 9.75 -45.05
N GLY A 9 -33.41 10.48 -45.69
CA GLY A 9 -33.57 11.44 -46.82
C GLY A 9 -32.63 12.67 -46.68
N MET A 10 -31.42 12.69 -47.28
CA MET A 10 -31.06 13.12 -48.67
C MET A 10 -31.50 14.57 -49.03
N ALA A 11 -30.57 15.53 -49.18
CA ALA A 11 -29.85 15.93 -50.42
C ALA A 11 -30.66 16.99 -51.26
N ALA A 12 -30.13 17.93 -52.08
CA ALA A 12 -28.78 18.25 -52.59
C ALA A 12 -28.72 19.70 -53.20
N LEU A 13 -27.55 20.12 -53.72
CA LEU A 13 -27.32 21.16 -54.79
C LEU A 13 -27.58 22.65 -54.42
N MET A 14 -26.96 23.71 -55.00
CA MET A 14 -26.05 23.94 -56.18
C MET A 14 -24.84 24.83 -55.73
N SER A 15 -23.64 24.96 -56.35
CA SER A 15 -23.19 25.23 -57.75
C SER A 15 -23.71 26.60 -58.29
N THR A 16 -23.01 27.50 -59.02
CA THR A 16 -21.72 27.53 -59.79
C THR A 16 -21.36 29.02 -60.09
N ASN A 17 -20.09 29.48 -60.15
CA ASN A 17 -19.27 29.84 -61.36
C ASN A 17 -18.14 30.82 -60.90
N GLN A 18 -16.84 30.74 -61.30
CA GLN A 18 -16.18 31.09 -62.58
C GLN A 18 -16.44 32.55 -63.05
N GLY A 19 -15.48 33.46 -63.32
CA GLY A 19 -13.98 33.48 -63.29
C GLY A 19 -13.45 34.93 -63.01
N ARG A 20 -12.35 35.49 -63.57
CA ARG A 20 -11.33 35.02 -64.55
C ARG A 20 -10.08 35.98 -64.64
N ASP A 21 -8.88 35.43 -64.91
CA ASP A 21 -7.58 35.95 -65.47
C ASP A 21 -7.18 37.45 -65.53
N SER A 22 -5.96 37.79 -65.00
CA SER A 22 -4.92 38.61 -65.71
C SER A 22 -3.50 38.65 -65.07
N SER A 23 -2.61 37.76 -65.52
CA SER A 23 -1.14 37.89 -65.78
C SER A 23 -0.16 38.82 -64.99
N SER A 24 0.83 38.17 -64.32
CA SER A 24 2.32 38.40 -64.39
C SER A 24 3.03 39.68 -63.87
N PRO A 25 4.37 39.66 -63.61
CA PRO A 25 5.27 38.57 -63.13
C PRO A 25 6.36 39.02 -62.08
N ARG A 26 7.33 38.12 -61.74
CA ARG A 26 8.63 38.36 -61.03
C ARG A 26 8.56 38.66 -59.50
N THR A 27 9.44 38.18 -58.61
CA THR A 27 10.66 37.32 -58.70
C THR A 27 10.89 36.57 -57.37
N THR A 28 11.40 35.33 -57.40
CA THR A 28 12.09 34.65 -56.26
C THR A 28 13.54 35.16 -56.12
N PRO A 29 14.31 34.95 -55.02
CA PRO A 29 14.23 33.92 -53.97
C PRO A 29 14.20 34.54 -52.53
N ASP A 30 14.38 33.88 -51.38
CA ASP A 30 14.83 32.53 -50.98
C ASP A 30 13.95 31.99 -49.83
N SER A 31 13.82 30.67 -49.71
CA SER A 31 13.09 30.03 -48.62
C SER A 31 14.01 29.69 -47.42
N GLN A 32 13.96 30.50 -46.36
CA GLN A 32 14.37 30.04 -45.03
C GLN A 32 13.14 29.50 -44.25
N PRO A 33 13.30 28.40 -43.49
CA PRO A 33 12.19 27.83 -42.72
C PRO A 33 11.88 28.66 -41.47
N SER A 34 10.60 28.95 -41.24
CA SER A 34 10.13 29.52 -39.98
C SER A 34 10.42 28.56 -38.82
N PRO A 35 11.01 29.02 -37.70
CA PRO A 35 11.09 28.21 -36.50
C PRO A 35 9.70 28.08 -35.87
N THR A 36 9.16 26.87 -35.84
CA THR A 36 8.03 26.52 -34.98
C THR A 36 8.41 26.82 -33.53
N PRO A 37 7.56 27.48 -32.72
CA PRO A 37 7.87 27.69 -31.31
C PRO A 37 7.98 26.34 -30.60
N SER A 38 9.16 26.07 -30.05
CA SER A 38 9.38 24.91 -29.19
C SER A 38 8.56 25.09 -27.91
N ILE A 39 7.52 24.28 -27.74
CA ILE A 39 6.85 24.13 -26.46
C ILE A 39 7.90 23.57 -25.49
N THR A 40 8.29 24.37 -24.51
CA THR A 40 9.17 23.94 -23.43
C THR A 40 8.42 22.92 -22.60
N ALA A 41 8.62 21.63 -22.88
CA ALA A 41 8.16 20.57 -22.01
C ALA A 41 8.83 20.76 -20.64
N ALA A 42 8.04 20.64 -19.56
CA ALA A 42 8.57 20.64 -18.21
C ALA A 42 9.67 19.56 -18.06
N PRO A 43 10.66 19.75 -17.16
CA PRO A 43 11.66 18.71 -16.87
C PRO A 43 10.95 17.43 -16.41
N TYR A 44 10.87 16.47 -17.31
CA TYR A 44 10.26 15.17 -17.06
C TYR A 44 11.24 14.35 -16.25
N ASP A 45 10.94 14.08 -14.98
CA ASP A 45 11.59 12.97 -14.28
C ASP A 45 11.41 11.71 -15.15
N PRO A 46 12.48 10.90 -15.38
CA PRO A 46 12.35 9.69 -16.15
C PRO A 46 11.24 8.83 -15.51
N PRO A 47 10.41 8.15 -16.31
CA PRO A 47 9.28 7.42 -15.76
C PRO A 47 9.86 6.19 -15.06
N ASP A 48 10.05 6.29 -13.74
CA ASP A 48 10.30 5.14 -12.89
C ASP A 48 9.16 4.17 -13.18
N THR A 49 9.51 3.00 -13.74
CA THR A 49 8.60 1.88 -13.92
C THR A 49 8.15 1.42 -12.54
N TYR A 50 7.10 2.06 -12.04
CA TYR A 50 6.55 1.86 -10.72
C TYR A 50 5.77 0.55 -10.72
N ASN A 51 6.52 -0.55 -10.59
CA ASN A 51 5.98 -1.90 -10.54
C ASN A 51 5.34 -2.09 -9.15
N ALA A 52 4.11 -1.59 -9.00
CA ALA A 52 3.32 -1.63 -7.77
C ALA A 52 2.80 -3.04 -7.41
N GLY A 53 3.48 -4.09 -7.88
CA GLY A 53 3.24 -5.49 -7.60
C GLY A 53 4.56 -6.28 -7.60
N ASP A 54 4.61 -7.34 -6.81
CA ASP A 54 5.68 -8.37 -6.78
C ASP A 54 7.06 -8.04 -6.20
N ILE A 55 7.17 -7.02 -5.33
CA ILE A 55 8.36 -6.84 -4.44
C ILE A 55 8.56 -8.06 -3.48
N ALA A 56 7.60 -8.98 -3.40
CA ALA A 56 7.67 -10.17 -2.56
C ALA A 56 8.45 -11.38 -3.15
N MET A 57 8.76 -11.46 -4.45
CA MET A 57 9.39 -12.67 -5.04
C MET A 57 10.49 -12.50 -6.11
N GLU A 58 10.83 -11.30 -6.59
CA GLU A 58 11.71 -11.15 -7.77
C GLU A 58 13.24 -11.25 -7.52
N ASN A 59 13.72 -11.92 -6.46
CA ASN A 59 15.16 -12.03 -6.15
C ASN A 59 15.64 -13.45 -5.78
N VAL A 60 15.11 -14.49 -6.46
CA VAL A 60 15.56 -15.90 -6.27
C VAL A 60 16.40 -16.43 -7.44
N PHE A 61 16.49 -15.72 -8.58
CA PHE A 61 17.21 -16.16 -9.78
C PHE A 61 18.40 -15.26 -10.19
N ALA A 62 19.21 -14.85 -9.20
CA ALA A 62 20.54 -14.31 -9.45
C ALA A 62 21.61 -15.39 -9.13
N SER A 63 22.00 -16.18 -10.13
CA SER A 63 23.10 -17.14 -10.00
C SER A 63 24.46 -16.42 -10.01
N PRO A 64 25.32 -16.58 -8.98
CA PRO A 64 26.70 -16.12 -9.07
C PRO A 64 27.52 -17.09 -9.93
N LEU A 65 28.04 -16.58 -11.05
CA LEU A 65 29.14 -17.21 -11.77
C LEU A 65 30.41 -17.16 -10.91
N ALA A 66 30.76 -18.29 -10.30
CA ALA A 66 32.04 -18.49 -9.62
C ALA A 66 32.75 -19.72 -10.21
N SER A 67 33.99 -19.53 -10.67
CA SER A 67 34.81 -20.56 -11.29
C SER A 67 35.23 -21.64 -10.28
N PRO A 68 35.31 -22.93 -10.68
CA PRO A 68 35.79 -23.97 -9.79
C PRO A 68 37.32 -24.07 -9.86
N ASP A 69 38.00 -23.89 -8.72
CA ASP A 69 39.34 -24.45 -8.55
C ASP A 69 39.67 -24.71 -7.07
N ALA A 70 40.48 -25.75 -6.83
CA ALA A 70 41.02 -26.21 -5.55
C ALA A 70 40.01 -26.50 -4.40
N PHE A 71 39.70 -27.80 -4.18
CA PHE A 71 40.15 -28.50 -2.97
C PHE A 71 39.98 -30.03 -3.09
N THR A 72 41.07 -30.74 -3.36
CA THR A 72 41.14 -32.21 -3.43
C THR A 72 41.69 -32.82 -2.14
N ARG A 73 40.80 -33.15 -1.20
CA ARG A 73 40.97 -34.16 -0.13
C ARG A 73 39.62 -34.22 0.62
N GLY A 74 38.94 -35.34 0.80
CA GLY A 74 39.41 -36.72 0.67
C GLY A 74 39.32 -37.42 2.03
N ASP A 75 38.11 -37.54 2.57
CA ASP A 75 37.81 -38.58 3.57
C ASP A 75 36.33 -38.97 3.56
N LYS A 76 36.06 -40.24 3.84
CA LYS A 76 34.72 -40.87 3.71
C LYS A 76 34.03 -40.98 5.08
N SER A 77 33.05 -40.12 5.34
CA SER A 77 32.08 -40.31 6.43
C SER A 77 30.76 -39.60 6.12
N GLY A 78 29.89 -40.26 5.37
CA GLY A 78 28.59 -39.71 4.95
C GLY A 78 27.50 -39.90 6.01
N SER A 79 27.50 -39.07 7.06
CA SER A 79 26.39 -38.97 7.99
C SER A 79 25.35 -37.96 7.47
N TYR A 80 24.30 -38.44 6.80
CA TYR A 80 23.14 -37.60 6.46
C TYR A 80 22.36 -37.26 7.74
N MET A 81 22.54 -36.06 8.28
CA MET A 81 21.64 -35.53 9.31
C MET A 81 20.27 -35.24 8.69
N SER A 82 19.32 -36.14 8.95
CA SER A 82 17.91 -35.95 8.65
C SER A 82 17.32 -34.84 9.54
N LEU A 83 17.16 -33.63 8.99
CA LEU A 83 16.50 -32.48 9.64
C LEU A 83 14.97 -32.62 9.83
N ASN A 84 14.41 -33.83 9.67
CA ASN A 84 12.98 -34.12 9.81
C ASN A 84 12.57 -34.72 11.17
N GLU A 85 13.47 -34.81 12.15
CA GLU A 85 13.10 -35.20 13.52
C GLU A 85 12.79 -33.95 14.38
N PRO A 86 11.54 -33.77 14.85
CA PRO A 86 11.22 -32.67 15.76
C PRO A 86 11.85 -32.92 17.13
N LEU A 87 12.81 -32.06 17.47
CA LEU A 87 13.53 -32.02 18.75
C LEU A 87 12.55 -31.77 19.92
N GLY A 88 11.90 -32.83 20.41
CA GLY A 88 10.90 -32.73 21.48
C GLY A 88 9.95 -33.92 21.65
N LYS A 89 9.93 -34.92 20.74
CA LYS A 89 8.91 -35.98 20.75
C LYS A 89 8.97 -36.98 21.93
N HIS A 90 10.01 -36.99 22.77
CA HIS A 90 10.31 -38.13 23.65
C HIS A 90 9.85 -38.04 25.12
N ALA A 91 9.54 -36.85 25.66
CA ALA A 91 9.24 -36.70 27.09
C ALA A 91 7.74 -36.54 27.42
N ALA A 92 6.97 -35.80 26.60
CA ALA A 92 5.61 -35.37 26.97
C ALA A 92 4.47 -36.16 26.29
N ASP A 93 4.67 -36.73 25.10
CA ASP A 93 3.60 -37.38 24.33
C ASP A 93 3.42 -38.89 24.66
N ASN A 94 4.31 -39.51 25.45
CA ASN A 94 4.22 -40.91 25.90
C ASN A 94 3.24 -41.14 27.08
N ILE A 95 2.17 -40.34 27.17
CA ILE A 95 1.14 -40.53 28.20
C ILE A 95 0.20 -41.66 27.74
N SER A 96 0.53 -42.90 28.12
CA SER A 96 -0.43 -43.99 28.03
C SER A 96 -1.69 -43.59 28.83
N LEU A 97 -2.87 -43.59 28.20
CA LEU A 97 -4.13 -43.18 28.86
C LEU A 97 -4.61 -44.14 29.97
N LEU A 98 -3.77 -45.10 30.32
CA LEU A 98 -3.99 -46.15 31.28
C LEU A 98 -3.22 -45.81 32.55
N SER A 99 -3.92 -45.69 33.68
CA SER A 99 -3.27 -45.31 34.93
C SER A 99 -2.58 -46.50 35.59
N HIS A 100 -1.29 -46.34 35.89
CA HIS A 100 -0.56 -47.28 36.73
C HIS A 100 -1.04 -47.13 38.18
N ARG A 101 -1.91 -48.03 38.62
CA ARG A 101 -2.32 -48.14 40.02
C ARG A 101 -2.39 -49.60 40.44
N SER A 102 -1.68 -49.93 41.53
CA SER A 102 -1.59 -51.24 42.21
C SER A 102 -0.50 -52.23 41.73
N ARG A 103 -0.36 -53.32 42.49
CA ARG A 103 0.90 -54.03 42.81
C ARG A 103 1.40 -55.06 41.79
N HIS A 104 0.90 -55.07 40.55
CA HIS A 104 1.32 -56.03 39.52
C HIS A 104 1.90 -55.31 38.28
N PRO A 105 3.10 -55.70 37.79
CA PRO A 105 3.84 -54.93 36.78
C PRO A 105 3.28 -54.98 35.35
N HIS A 106 2.16 -55.67 35.10
CA HIS A 106 1.63 -55.91 33.75
C HIS A 106 0.16 -55.52 33.54
N THR A 107 -0.57 -55.13 34.59
CA THR A 107 -2.00 -54.79 34.53
C THR A 107 -2.23 -53.28 34.41
N LYS A 108 -2.97 -52.84 33.39
CA LYS A 108 -3.26 -51.42 33.11
C LYS A 108 -4.76 -51.12 33.30
N HIS A 109 -5.13 -50.12 34.11
CA HIS A 109 -6.54 -49.78 34.35
C HIS A 109 -7.06 -48.72 33.37
N PHE A 110 -8.21 -49.00 32.74
CA PHE A 110 -8.90 -48.07 31.85
C PHE A 110 -10.12 -47.43 32.53
N ASP A 111 -10.05 -46.12 32.74
CA ASP A 111 -11.19 -45.28 33.13
C ASP A 111 -11.45 -44.21 32.05
N HIS A 112 -12.69 -44.19 31.56
CA HIS A 112 -13.20 -43.22 30.60
C HIS A 112 -13.02 -41.77 31.08
N ASN A 113 -13.27 -41.50 32.38
CA ASN A 113 -13.16 -40.15 32.91
C ASN A 113 -11.69 -39.68 33.01
N GLN A 114 -10.78 -40.57 33.41
CA GLN A 114 -9.36 -40.26 33.45
C GLN A 114 -8.76 -40.11 32.04
N ALA A 115 -9.11 -40.99 31.10
CA ALA A 115 -8.69 -40.88 29.70
C ALA A 115 -9.17 -39.56 29.07
N ARG A 116 -10.42 -39.17 29.29
CA ARG A 116 -10.98 -37.90 28.80
C ARG A 116 -10.27 -36.68 29.41
N LYS A 117 -9.92 -36.69 30.71
CA LYS A 117 -9.14 -35.62 31.35
C LYS A 117 -7.75 -35.48 30.74
N ASN A 118 -7.03 -36.58 30.59
CA ASN A 118 -5.67 -36.58 30.02
C ASN A 118 -5.67 -36.08 28.57
N LEU A 119 -6.63 -36.53 27.75
CA LEU A 119 -6.81 -36.05 26.37
C LEU A 119 -7.18 -34.55 26.31
N PHE A 120 -8.04 -34.08 27.23
CA PHE A 120 -8.40 -32.66 27.31
C PHE A 120 -7.20 -31.79 27.70
N ILE A 121 -6.36 -32.24 28.64
CA ILE A 121 -5.13 -31.52 29.02
C ILE A 121 -4.14 -31.49 27.86
N ALA A 122 -3.81 -32.64 27.26
CA ALA A 122 -2.83 -32.73 26.18
C ALA A 122 -3.24 -31.96 24.92
N GLY A 123 -4.54 -32.02 24.55
CA GLY A 123 -5.08 -31.22 23.45
C GLY A 123 -5.26 -29.73 23.81
N GLY A 124 -5.62 -29.44 25.05
CA GLY A 124 -5.80 -28.09 25.57
C GLY A 124 -4.50 -27.28 25.59
N VAL A 125 -3.37 -27.90 25.94
CA VAL A 125 -2.04 -27.26 25.84
C VAL A 125 -1.72 -26.91 24.38
N LYS A 126 -1.97 -27.82 23.43
CA LYS A 126 -1.71 -27.58 22.00
C LYS A 126 -2.62 -26.48 21.41
N LEU A 127 -3.86 -26.36 21.91
CA LEU A 127 -4.77 -25.24 21.62
C LEU A 127 -4.29 -23.92 22.23
N LEU A 128 -3.80 -23.93 23.48
CA LEU A 128 -3.27 -22.75 24.17
C LEU A 128 -2.06 -22.18 23.40
N VAL A 129 -1.15 -23.04 22.94
CA VAL A 129 0.00 -22.62 22.10
C VAL A 129 -0.46 -21.97 20.79
N THR A 130 -1.53 -22.48 20.14
CA THR A 130 -2.11 -21.83 18.95
C THR A 130 -2.71 -20.47 19.28
N ILE A 131 -3.48 -20.36 20.37
CA ILE A 131 -4.06 -19.09 20.84
C ILE A 131 -2.94 -18.08 21.15
N PHE A 132 -1.84 -18.54 21.76
CA PHE A 132 -0.67 -17.71 22.07
C PHE A 132 0.00 -17.15 20.80
N PHE A 133 0.28 -17.98 19.79
CA PHE A 133 0.84 -17.49 18.52
C PHE A 133 -0.13 -16.58 17.76
N SER A 134 -1.44 -16.88 17.77
CA SER A 134 -2.47 -15.99 17.21
C SER A 134 -2.53 -14.64 17.93
N ALA A 135 -2.40 -14.62 19.26
CA ALA A 135 -2.34 -13.39 20.04
C ALA A 135 -1.06 -12.59 19.76
N LEU A 136 0.10 -13.25 19.63
CA LEU A 136 1.36 -12.59 19.25
C LEU A 136 1.27 -11.95 17.86
N MET A 137 0.62 -12.61 16.88
CA MET A 137 0.35 -12.03 15.56
C MET A 137 -0.50 -10.75 15.66
N CYS A 138 -1.60 -10.77 16.42
CA CYS A 138 -2.42 -9.58 16.65
C CYS A 138 -1.66 -8.45 17.37
N ILE A 139 -0.81 -8.78 18.35
CA ILE A 139 0.01 -7.80 19.08
C ILE A 139 1.06 -7.18 18.15
N ALA A 140 1.72 -7.98 17.32
CA ALA A 140 2.68 -7.49 16.32
C ALA A 140 1.99 -6.57 15.30
N LEU A 141 0.85 -6.98 14.73
CA LEU A 141 0.06 -6.13 13.83
C LEU A 141 -0.32 -4.80 14.49
N LYS A 142 -0.88 -4.82 15.71
CA LYS A 142 -1.32 -3.58 16.39
C LYS A 142 -0.16 -2.68 16.82
N ALA A 143 1.00 -3.25 17.15
CA ALA A 143 2.18 -2.49 17.53
C ALA A 143 2.85 -1.77 16.34
N TRP A 144 2.79 -2.35 15.13
CA TRP A 144 3.33 -1.75 13.90
C TRP A 144 2.32 -0.88 13.13
N GLU A 145 1.01 -1.12 13.28
CA GLU A 145 -0.04 -0.21 12.80
C GLU A 145 -0.09 1.08 13.65
N GLY A 146 0.02 0.92 14.98
CA GLY A 146 -0.04 2.01 15.96
C GLY A 146 -1.26 1.95 16.87
N PHE A 147 -1.05 2.24 18.16
CA PHE A 147 -2.10 2.19 19.18
C PHE A 147 -2.97 3.45 19.28
N ARG A 148 -2.52 4.58 18.71
CA ARG A 148 -3.21 5.90 18.79
C ARG A 148 -3.13 6.67 17.48
N GLU A 149 -1.93 6.72 16.91
CA GLU A 149 -1.61 7.37 15.64
C GLU A 149 -0.95 6.33 14.72
N PRO A 150 -1.14 6.44 13.40
CA PRO A 150 -0.51 5.53 12.44
C PRO A 150 1.00 5.67 12.48
N VAL A 151 1.71 4.54 12.54
CA VAL A 151 3.18 4.53 12.51
C VAL A 151 3.66 4.48 11.07
N VAL A 152 4.41 5.50 10.66
CA VAL A 152 5.13 5.51 9.39
C VAL A 152 6.44 4.73 9.56
N LEU A 153 6.60 3.67 8.78
CA LEU A 153 7.69 2.70 8.90
C LEU A 153 8.80 2.96 7.87
N SER A 154 10.04 2.86 8.32
CA SER A 154 11.23 2.85 7.46
C SER A 154 11.44 1.49 6.78
N LYS A 155 12.16 1.48 5.66
CA LYS A 155 12.53 0.27 4.91
C LYS A 155 13.22 -0.82 5.76
N ILE A 156 13.85 -0.46 6.87
CA ILE A 156 14.47 -1.41 7.81
C ILE A 156 13.40 -2.03 8.73
N GLU A 157 12.51 -1.21 9.28
CA GLU A 157 11.42 -1.67 10.15
C GLU A 157 10.43 -2.58 9.40
N VAL A 158 10.16 -2.30 8.12
CA VAL A 158 9.36 -3.18 7.25
C VAL A 158 10.00 -4.57 7.11
N ARG A 159 11.32 -4.66 6.94
CA ARG A 159 12.04 -5.94 6.86
C ARG A 159 11.98 -6.71 8.19
N ILE A 160 12.10 -6.00 9.31
CA ILE A 160 11.98 -6.59 10.65
C ILE A 160 10.56 -7.13 10.87
N PHE A 161 9.54 -6.31 10.59
CA PHE A 161 8.12 -6.68 10.66
C PHE A 161 7.82 -7.94 9.83
N ASN A 162 8.19 -7.94 8.54
CA ASN A 162 7.96 -9.07 7.65
C ASN A 162 8.66 -10.34 8.17
N SER A 163 9.88 -10.23 8.68
CA SER A 163 10.62 -11.37 9.26
C SER A 163 9.92 -11.96 10.49
N ILE A 164 9.41 -11.09 11.39
CA ILE A 164 8.67 -11.51 12.59
C ILE A 164 7.35 -12.20 12.19
N MET A 165 6.59 -11.61 11.27
CA MET A 165 5.30 -12.14 10.83
C MET A 165 5.43 -13.48 10.09
N ILE A 166 6.47 -13.65 9.26
CA ILE A 166 6.80 -14.94 8.64
C ILE A 166 7.17 -15.97 9.71
N GLY A 167 7.99 -15.61 10.70
CA GLY A 167 8.36 -16.51 11.80
C GLY A 167 7.17 -16.96 12.65
N LEU A 168 6.29 -16.02 13.02
CA LEU A 168 5.10 -16.31 13.83
C LEU A 168 4.06 -17.15 13.06
N SER A 169 3.78 -16.82 11.79
CA SER A 169 2.86 -17.60 10.95
C SER A 169 3.37 -19.02 10.68
N LEU A 170 4.68 -19.21 10.45
CA LEU A 170 5.28 -20.53 10.30
C LEU A 170 5.18 -21.35 11.59
N CYS A 171 5.48 -20.76 12.76
CA CYS A 171 5.28 -21.40 14.06
C CYS A 171 3.82 -21.82 14.32
N LEU A 172 2.86 -20.95 13.98
CA LEU A 172 1.43 -21.23 14.06
C LEU A 172 1.04 -22.42 13.16
N GLY A 173 1.47 -22.41 11.90
CA GLY A 173 1.22 -23.47 10.92
C GLY A 173 1.80 -24.83 11.34
N LEU A 174 3.05 -24.85 11.83
CA LEU A 174 3.70 -26.07 12.33
C LEU A 174 3.01 -26.62 13.59
N ASN A 175 2.68 -25.77 14.58
CA ASN A 175 1.98 -26.22 15.78
C ASN A 175 0.59 -26.81 15.44
N LEU A 176 -0.12 -26.18 14.51
CA LEU A 176 -1.40 -26.67 14.04
C LEU A 176 -1.28 -28.03 13.35
N LEU A 177 -0.32 -28.18 12.42
CA LEU A 177 -0.05 -29.45 11.74
C LEU A 177 0.30 -30.57 12.74
N ALA A 178 1.21 -30.32 13.67
CA ALA A 178 1.60 -31.27 14.71
C ALA A 178 0.42 -31.67 15.61
N SER A 179 -0.45 -30.72 15.95
CA SER A 179 -1.65 -31.01 16.74
C SER A 179 -2.64 -31.90 15.99
N LEU A 180 -2.90 -31.61 14.70
CA LEU A 180 -3.78 -32.41 13.86
C LEU A 180 -3.23 -33.83 13.65
N GLN A 181 -1.93 -33.98 13.37
CA GLN A 181 -1.28 -35.28 13.24
C GLN A 181 -1.42 -36.14 14.50
N ASN A 182 -1.19 -35.57 15.69
CA ASN A 182 -1.34 -36.31 16.95
C ASN A 182 -2.81 -36.63 17.25
N TYR A 183 -3.76 -35.76 16.85
CA TYR A 183 -5.19 -36.07 16.93
C TYR A 183 -5.57 -37.24 16.01
N ALA A 184 -4.99 -37.33 14.80
CA ALA A 184 -5.12 -38.46 13.89
C ALA A 184 -4.56 -39.77 14.49
N GLY A 185 -3.36 -39.72 15.08
CA GLY A 185 -2.71 -40.85 15.76
C GLY A 185 -3.51 -41.41 16.94
N ILE A 186 -4.30 -40.56 17.63
CA ILE A 186 -5.23 -40.99 18.67
C ILE A 186 -6.54 -41.53 18.06
N LEU A 187 -7.10 -40.85 17.06
CA LEU A 187 -8.36 -41.22 16.41
C LEU A 187 -8.30 -42.56 15.67
N ARG A 188 -7.12 -43.01 15.20
CA ARG A 188 -6.97 -44.31 14.52
C ARG A 188 -7.52 -45.48 15.35
N TRP A 189 -7.27 -45.48 16.66
CA TRP A 189 -7.74 -46.54 17.57
C TRP A 189 -9.28 -46.54 17.67
N SER A 190 -9.91 -45.35 17.67
CA SER A 190 -11.37 -45.23 17.59
C SER A 190 -11.94 -45.67 16.24
N LEU A 191 -11.20 -45.57 15.14
CA LEU A 191 -11.64 -46.04 13.83
C LEU A 191 -11.51 -47.56 13.71
N LEU A 192 -10.36 -48.13 14.11
CA LEU A 192 -10.08 -49.56 14.07
C LEU A 192 -11.00 -50.38 14.99
N SER A 193 -11.48 -49.80 16.09
CA SER A 193 -12.33 -50.52 17.03
C SER A 193 -13.77 -50.74 16.54
N ARG A 194 -14.24 -49.90 15.62
CA ARG A 194 -15.67 -49.82 15.28
C ARG A 194 -16.11 -50.80 14.20
N ARG A 195 -15.19 -51.39 13.46
CA ARG A 195 -15.47 -52.10 12.20
C ARG A 195 -14.47 -53.24 11.97
N TYR A 196 -14.94 -54.30 11.30
CA TYR A 196 -14.07 -55.24 10.63
C TYR A 196 -13.57 -54.63 9.32
N VAL A 197 -12.25 -54.60 9.14
CA VAL A 197 -11.53 -53.90 8.08
C VAL A 197 -10.55 -54.87 7.39
N SER A 198 -10.28 -54.70 6.10
CA SER A 198 -9.27 -55.49 5.38
C SER A 198 -7.85 -55.22 5.92
N LEU A 199 -6.91 -56.15 5.73
CA LEU A 199 -5.53 -56.00 6.23
C LEU A 199 -4.79 -54.77 5.66
N GLU A 200 -5.01 -54.42 4.38
CA GLU A 200 -4.43 -53.19 3.80
C GLU A 200 -5.08 -51.93 4.41
N THR A 201 -6.41 -51.87 4.47
CA THR A 201 -7.11 -50.72 5.06
C THR A 201 -6.77 -50.59 6.57
N PHE A 202 -6.53 -51.69 7.28
CA PHE A 202 -6.07 -51.70 8.68
C PHE A 202 -4.68 -51.08 8.82
N ASP A 203 -3.72 -51.48 7.98
CA ASP A 203 -2.36 -50.92 7.92
C ASP A 203 -2.36 -49.42 7.57
N LEU A 204 -3.19 -49.01 6.60
CA LEU A 204 -3.35 -47.59 6.24
C LEU A 204 -3.98 -46.74 7.36
N ILE A 205 -4.94 -47.28 8.11
CA ILE A 205 -5.50 -46.60 9.29
C ILE A 205 -4.50 -46.61 10.45
N LEU A 206 -3.69 -47.67 10.61
CA LEU A 206 -2.63 -47.69 11.61
C LEU A 206 -1.59 -46.59 11.33
N GLY A 207 -1.26 -46.35 10.05
CA GLY A 207 -0.39 -45.27 9.60
C GLY A 207 -1.06 -43.90 9.35
N LEU A 208 -2.26 -43.64 9.89
CA LEU A 208 -3.09 -42.46 9.60
C LEU A 208 -2.49 -41.10 10.03
N GLU A 209 -1.43 -41.09 10.84
CA GLU A 209 -0.60 -39.90 11.12
C GLU A 209 0.02 -39.31 9.85
N ARG A 210 0.34 -40.15 8.85
CA ARG A 210 0.93 -39.71 7.58
C ARG A 210 -0.18 -39.34 6.60
N LEU A 211 -0.21 -38.07 6.17
CA LEU A 211 -1.20 -37.57 5.19
C LEU A 211 -1.18 -38.36 3.87
N SER A 212 -0.03 -38.92 3.45
CA SER A 212 0.08 -39.81 2.30
C SER A 212 -0.72 -41.11 2.44
N ASN A 213 -0.79 -41.67 3.66
CA ASN A 213 -1.62 -42.85 3.94
C ASN A 213 -3.11 -42.49 3.93
N VAL A 214 -3.49 -41.32 4.44
CA VAL A 214 -4.87 -40.80 4.35
C VAL A 214 -5.28 -40.56 2.90
N PHE A 215 -4.38 -40.02 2.07
CA PHE A 215 -4.60 -39.86 0.65
C PHE A 215 -4.76 -41.22 -0.07
N LYS A 216 -3.86 -42.19 0.17
CA LYS A 216 -4.00 -43.54 -0.39
C LYS A 216 -5.33 -44.19 0.05
N LEU A 217 -5.72 -44.04 1.32
CA LEU A 217 -6.99 -44.52 1.86
C LEU A 217 -8.21 -43.83 1.20
N MET A 218 -8.14 -42.52 0.94
CA MET A 218 -9.16 -41.78 0.19
C MET A 218 -9.31 -42.32 -1.24
N VAL A 219 -8.20 -42.54 -1.96
CA VAL A 219 -8.23 -43.02 -3.35
C VAL A 219 -8.71 -44.47 -3.45
N ILE A 220 -8.37 -45.34 -2.49
CA ILE A 220 -8.89 -46.72 -2.43
C ILE A 220 -10.40 -46.75 -2.13
N SER A 221 -10.90 -45.79 -1.34
CA SER A 221 -12.33 -45.70 -0.95
C SER A 221 -13.21 -44.89 -1.92
N LEU A 222 -12.64 -44.33 -2.98
CA LEU A 222 -13.31 -43.42 -3.92
C LEU A 222 -14.35 -44.14 -4.82
N PRO A 223 -15.63 -43.70 -4.86
CA PRO A 223 -16.69 -44.40 -5.59
C PRO A 223 -16.57 -44.37 -7.12
N LEU A 224 -15.83 -43.43 -7.71
CA LEU A 224 -15.57 -43.43 -9.17
C LEU A 224 -14.65 -44.58 -9.59
N VAL A 225 -13.54 -44.79 -8.87
CA VAL A 225 -12.58 -45.88 -9.11
C VAL A 225 -13.27 -47.25 -9.05
N ARG A 226 -14.29 -47.39 -8.19
CA ARG A 226 -15.13 -48.58 -8.05
C ARG A 226 -15.93 -48.95 -9.31
N ARG A 227 -16.21 -48.00 -10.22
CA ARG A 227 -17.12 -48.19 -11.37
C ARG A 227 -16.39 -48.43 -12.70
N GLN A 228 -15.14 -47.98 -12.85
CA GLN A 228 -14.46 -47.91 -14.15
C GLN A 228 -13.44 -49.05 -14.35
N LYS A 229 -13.81 -50.05 -15.16
CA LYS A 229 -12.99 -51.29 -15.37
C LYS A 229 -11.54 -51.04 -15.80
N TYR A 230 -11.27 -49.94 -16.50
CA TYR A 230 -9.95 -49.62 -17.05
C TYR A 230 -8.92 -49.23 -15.98
N ILE A 231 -9.32 -48.41 -15.01
CA ILE A 231 -8.44 -47.93 -13.92
C ILE A 231 -7.97 -49.12 -13.05
N ARG A 232 -8.82 -50.14 -12.91
CA ARG A 232 -8.54 -51.39 -12.19
C ARG A 232 -7.41 -52.24 -12.79
N LYS A 233 -6.94 -51.92 -14.00
CA LYS A 233 -5.81 -52.60 -14.66
C LYS A 233 -4.45 -52.05 -14.21
N LEU A 234 -4.41 -50.83 -13.64
CA LEU A 234 -3.20 -50.23 -13.10
C LEU A 234 -2.78 -50.93 -11.80
N ARG A 235 -1.48 -51.22 -11.67
CA ARG A 235 -0.91 -51.98 -10.54
C ARG A 235 -1.16 -51.34 -9.17
N TRP A 236 -1.42 -50.03 -9.14
CA TRP A 236 -1.73 -49.23 -7.94
C TRP A 236 -3.20 -49.29 -7.50
N PHE A 237 -4.13 -49.73 -8.36
CA PHE A 237 -5.58 -49.73 -8.10
C PHE A 237 -6.22 -51.12 -8.19
N LYS A 238 -5.41 -52.17 -8.27
CA LYS A 238 -5.85 -53.55 -8.42
C LYS A 238 -6.65 -54.04 -7.19
N ASP A 239 -6.29 -53.52 -6.02
CA ASP A 239 -6.75 -53.99 -4.71
C ASP A 239 -7.89 -53.16 -4.10
N ALA A 240 -8.41 -52.17 -4.84
CA ALA A 240 -9.62 -51.43 -4.50
C ALA A 240 -10.86 -52.36 -4.50
N ARG A 241 -11.17 -52.97 -3.34
CA ARG A 241 -12.20 -54.02 -3.23
C ARG A 241 -13.01 -53.97 -1.92
N GLN A 242 -14.28 -53.60 -2.07
CA GLN A 242 -15.41 -53.95 -1.20
C GLN A 242 -15.33 -53.66 0.31
N ASP A 243 -14.61 -52.62 0.75
CA ASP A 243 -14.99 -51.98 2.01
C ASP A 243 -16.37 -51.30 1.86
N GLY A 244 -17.32 -51.67 2.73
CA GLY A 244 -18.76 -51.40 2.57
C GLY A 244 -19.20 -49.97 2.89
N THR A 245 -18.28 -49.02 3.04
CA THR A 245 -18.55 -47.71 3.65
C THR A 245 -18.61 -46.58 2.62
N LYS A 246 -19.83 -46.11 2.29
CA LYS A 246 -20.07 -45.01 1.34
C LYS A 246 -19.44 -43.66 1.74
N TRP A 247 -19.05 -43.51 3.02
CA TRP A 247 -18.70 -42.23 3.65
C TRP A 247 -17.22 -42.08 4.06
N THR A 248 -16.40 -43.12 3.95
CA THR A 248 -14.99 -43.06 4.40
C THR A 248 -14.14 -42.12 3.56
N TRP A 249 -14.34 -42.11 2.24
CA TRP A 249 -13.64 -41.17 1.34
C TRP A 249 -13.97 -39.71 1.67
N LEU A 250 -15.22 -39.40 2.07
CA LEU A 250 -15.62 -38.05 2.50
C LEU A 250 -14.96 -37.64 3.82
N VAL A 251 -14.80 -38.56 4.77
CA VAL A 251 -14.07 -38.27 6.03
C VAL A 251 -12.59 -38.06 5.76
N CYS A 252 -11.97 -38.84 4.86
CA CYS A 252 -10.57 -38.65 4.47
C CYS A 252 -10.37 -37.34 3.69
N LEU A 253 -11.29 -37.01 2.77
CA LEU A 253 -11.28 -35.75 2.03
C LEU A 253 -11.45 -34.55 2.97
N LEU A 254 -12.40 -34.61 3.90
CA LEU A 254 -12.59 -33.58 4.92
C LEU A 254 -11.34 -33.42 5.78
N TRP A 255 -10.73 -34.52 6.24
CA TRP A 255 -9.50 -34.47 7.03
C TRP A 255 -8.32 -33.85 6.26
N LEU A 256 -8.13 -34.22 5.00
CA LEU A 256 -7.12 -33.63 4.13
C LEU A 256 -7.42 -32.15 3.85
N GLY A 257 -8.68 -31.80 3.60
CA GLY A 257 -9.14 -30.41 3.41
C GLY A 257 -8.94 -29.55 4.65
N ILE A 258 -9.12 -30.11 5.85
CA ILE A 258 -8.80 -29.45 7.13
C ILE A 258 -7.29 -29.20 7.24
N ASN A 259 -6.46 -30.21 7.00
CA ASN A 259 -5.00 -30.08 7.13
C ASN A 259 -4.38 -29.13 6.08
N VAL A 260 -4.81 -29.23 4.81
CA VAL A 260 -4.30 -28.35 3.73
C VAL A 260 -4.93 -26.96 3.84
N GLY A 261 -6.25 -26.88 4.00
CA GLY A 261 -6.98 -25.62 4.10
C GLY A 261 -6.54 -24.77 5.28
N SER A 262 -6.15 -25.38 6.41
CA SER A 262 -5.62 -24.62 7.54
C SER A 262 -4.24 -24.01 7.28
N GLN A 263 -3.36 -24.69 6.53
CA GLN A 263 -2.08 -24.10 6.11
C GLN A 263 -2.30 -22.98 5.08
N VAL A 264 -3.25 -23.16 4.17
CA VAL A 264 -3.67 -22.14 3.21
C VAL A 264 -4.25 -20.91 3.92
N LEU A 265 -5.06 -21.08 4.98
CA LEU A 265 -5.56 -19.97 5.80
C LEU A 265 -4.43 -19.20 6.50
N VAL A 266 -3.43 -19.90 7.04
CA VAL A 266 -2.23 -19.26 7.63
C VAL A 266 -1.47 -18.47 6.55
N ALA A 267 -1.24 -19.05 5.37
CA ALA A 267 -0.57 -18.35 4.27
C ALA A 267 -1.38 -17.12 3.77
N ILE A 268 -2.69 -17.26 3.60
CA ILE A 268 -3.59 -16.18 3.15
C ILE A 268 -3.67 -15.01 4.15
N SER A 269 -3.36 -15.22 5.44
CA SER A 269 -3.33 -14.13 6.42
C SER A 269 -2.41 -12.98 6.04
N SER A 270 -1.36 -13.22 5.24
CA SER A 270 -0.45 -12.16 4.78
C SER A 270 -1.04 -11.19 3.75
N LEU A 271 -2.18 -11.53 3.15
CA LEU A 271 -2.88 -10.67 2.19
C LEU A 271 -3.73 -9.59 2.87
N PHE A 272 -4.01 -9.73 4.17
CA PHE A 272 -4.89 -8.84 4.94
C PHE A 272 -4.13 -7.88 5.87
N TYR A 273 -2.82 -7.74 5.64
CA TYR A 273 -2.00 -6.67 6.21
C TYR A 273 -1.06 -6.05 5.14
N PRO A 274 -1.60 -5.50 4.03
CA PRO A 274 -0.78 -4.81 3.03
C PRO A 274 0.06 -3.67 3.64
N MET A 275 1.20 -3.42 2.97
CA MET A 275 2.11 -2.33 3.27
C MET A 275 1.97 -1.26 2.20
N ASP A 276 1.12 -0.28 2.47
CA ASP A 276 0.82 0.82 1.56
C ASP A 276 1.86 1.95 1.71
N THR A 277 1.94 2.85 0.72
CA THR A 277 2.68 4.12 0.88
C THR A 277 1.96 5.00 1.90
N SER A 278 2.69 5.59 2.85
CA SER A 278 2.08 6.43 3.88
C SER A 278 1.67 7.80 3.34
N ASP A 279 0.46 8.27 3.69
CA ASP A 279 -0.01 9.63 3.36
C ASP A 279 0.87 10.72 3.99
N PHE A 280 1.58 10.39 5.06
CA PHE A 280 2.55 11.26 5.74
C PHE A 280 3.99 10.83 5.38
N PRO A 281 4.88 11.76 4.99
CA PRO A 281 6.27 11.41 4.71
C PRO A 281 7.02 11.02 5.98
N LEU A 282 7.87 10.01 5.87
CA LEU A 282 8.82 9.65 6.93
C LEU A 282 9.90 10.74 7.01
N LEU A 283 10.03 11.38 8.17
CA LEU A 283 11.05 12.39 8.42
C LEU A 283 12.40 11.74 8.70
N THR A 284 13.40 12.00 7.85
CA THR A 284 14.75 11.45 7.98
C THR A 284 15.80 12.55 8.18
N TYR A 285 17.00 12.15 8.59
CA TYR A 285 18.14 13.06 8.74
C TYR A 285 18.86 13.27 7.40
N GLY A 286 19.13 14.51 7.03
CA GLY A 286 19.84 14.87 5.81
C GLY A 286 19.65 16.33 5.43
N ASN A 287 19.69 16.61 4.12
CA ASN A 287 19.54 17.97 3.60
C ASN A 287 18.09 18.19 3.12
N VAL A 288 17.55 19.38 3.38
CA VAL A 288 16.23 19.83 2.88
C VAL A 288 16.44 20.91 1.84
N THR A 289 15.69 20.86 0.74
CA THR A 289 15.67 21.92 -0.27
C THR A 289 14.50 22.84 -0.06
N VAL A 290 14.76 24.14 -0.12
CA VAL A 290 13.79 25.23 -0.01
C VAL A 290 13.98 26.19 -1.19
N ALA A 291 13.02 27.07 -1.48
CA ALA A 291 13.27 28.22 -2.34
C ALA A 291 14.36 29.14 -1.76
N ASN A 292 15.20 29.69 -2.64
CA ASN A 292 16.21 30.68 -2.28
C ASN A 292 15.60 32.08 -2.40
N LEU A 293 15.09 32.63 -1.29
CA LEU A 293 14.40 33.92 -1.25
C LEU A 293 15.36 35.14 -1.25
N ILE A 294 16.60 34.97 -1.73
CA ILE A 294 17.55 36.07 -1.92
C ILE A 294 17.38 36.75 -3.28
N GLN A 295 17.14 35.97 -4.34
CA GLN A 295 17.17 36.45 -5.73
C GLN A 295 16.19 35.67 -6.63
N TRP A 296 15.62 36.36 -7.63
CA TRP A 296 14.63 35.79 -8.55
C TRP A 296 15.23 35.07 -9.77
N ALA A 297 16.47 35.41 -10.13
CA ALA A 297 17.21 34.84 -11.26
C ALA A 297 18.66 34.54 -10.84
N PRO A 298 19.32 33.51 -11.42
CA PRO A 298 20.74 33.27 -11.15
C PRO A 298 21.57 34.44 -11.69
N ILE A 299 22.48 34.96 -10.87
CA ILE A 299 23.32 36.12 -11.22
C ILE A 299 24.30 35.71 -12.33
N ASN A 300 24.03 36.18 -13.55
CA ASN A 300 25.05 36.43 -14.54
C ASN A 300 25.40 37.93 -14.46
N GLU A 301 26.67 38.26 -14.20
CA GLU A 301 27.14 39.63 -13.95
C GLU A 301 26.84 40.62 -15.10
N THR A 302 26.47 40.11 -16.28
CA THR A 302 26.25 40.88 -17.51
C THR A 302 24.83 41.39 -17.73
N THR A 303 23.81 40.91 -16.99
CA THR A 303 22.38 41.20 -17.30
C THR A 303 21.63 42.04 -16.26
N GLY A 304 22.23 42.31 -15.09
CA GLY A 304 21.66 43.21 -14.07
C GLY A 304 20.29 42.81 -13.49
N ASN A 305 19.67 43.72 -12.74
CA ASN A 305 18.37 43.48 -12.06
C ASN A 305 17.20 43.24 -13.04
N ALA A 306 17.36 43.54 -14.33
CA ALA A 306 16.37 43.33 -15.38
C ALA A 306 15.79 41.90 -15.39
N THR A 307 16.66 40.89 -15.31
CA THR A 307 16.25 39.47 -15.36
C THR A 307 15.49 39.03 -14.11
N ALA A 308 15.80 39.61 -12.95
CA ALA A 308 15.08 39.34 -11.70
C ALA A 308 13.65 39.92 -11.73
N LEU A 309 13.48 41.13 -12.28
CA LEU A 309 12.18 41.77 -12.46
C LEU A 309 11.30 40.97 -13.44
N GLU A 310 11.85 40.58 -14.60
CA GLU A 310 11.11 39.77 -15.58
C GLU A 310 10.77 38.35 -15.05
N ALA A 311 11.70 37.71 -14.33
CA ALA A 311 11.45 36.41 -13.72
C ALA A 311 10.28 36.47 -12.72
N ALA A 312 10.22 37.50 -11.86
CA ALA A 312 9.11 37.66 -10.92
C ALA A 312 7.75 37.81 -11.62
N TRP A 313 7.70 38.51 -12.76
CA TRP A 313 6.49 38.56 -13.59
C TRP A 313 6.14 37.18 -14.18
N MET A 314 7.12 36.43 -14.69
CA MET A 314 6.91 35.09 -15.25
C MET A 314 6.27 34.13 -14.24
N PHE A 315 6.77 34.11 -13.00
CA PHE A 315 6.18 33.29 -11.93
C PHE A 315 4.77 33.75 -11.54
N GLY A 316 4.50 35.06 -11.52
CA GLY A 316 3.14 35.57 -11.29
C GLY A 316 2.15 35.20 -12.40
N MET A 317 2.63 35.13 -13.64
CA MET A 317 1.86 34.62 -14.78
C MET A 317 1.60 33.11 -14.71
N GLU A 318 2.57 32.32 -14.24
CA GLU A 318 2.40 30.88 -14.01
C GLU A 318 1.31 30.61 -12.96
N ALA A 319 1.30 31.37 -11.87
CA ALA A 319 0.31 31.27 -10.81
C ALA A 319 -1.14 31.62 -11.22
N ILE A 320 -1.40 31.99 -12.48
CA ILE A 320 -2.75 32.22 -13.01
C ILE A 320 -3.64 30.97 -12.86
N VAL A 321 -3.07 29.76 -12.91
CA VAL A 321 -3.80 28.49 -12.75
C VAL A 321 -3.84 27.98 -11.30
N TYR A 322 -3.13 28.62 -10.37
CA TYR A 322 -2.97 28.09 -9.01
C TYR A 322 -4.29 28.21 -8.22
N PRO A 323 -4.67 27.16 -7.48
CA PRO A 323 -5.96 27.08 -6.79
C PRO A 323 -5.98 27.95 -5.52
N GLU A 324 -7.15 28.48 -5.20
CA GLU A 324 -7.40 29.26 -3.99
C GLU A 324 -8.22 28.48 -2.97
N PHE A 325 -7.81 28.58 -1.71
CA PHE A 325 -8.49 27.97 -0.59
C PHE A 325 -8.72 29.00 0.54
N ALA A 326 -9.68 28.71 1.41
CA ALA A 326 -9.81 29.43 2.67
C ALA A 326 -8.70 28.98 3.65
N PRO A 327 -8.22 29.84 4.58
CA PRO A 327 -7.03 29.55 5.40
C PRO A 327 -7.19 28.37 6.37
N ASN A 328 -8.42 27.91 6.57
CA ASN A 328 -8.81 26.75 7.37
C ASN A 328 -8.81 25.42 6.58
N ASN A 329 -8.75 25.45 5.24
CA ASN A 329 -8.77 24.27 4.38
C ASN A 329 -7.37 23.97 3.84
N THR A 330 -6.48 23.54 4.74
CA THR A 330 -5.05 23.33 4.46
C THR A 330 -4.84 22.12 3.55
N GLN A 331 -4.29 22.34 2.35
CA GLN A 331 -3.92 21.25 1.45
C GLN A 331 -2.51 20.76 1.78
N ASN A 332 -2.39 19.47 2.09
CA ASN A 332 -1.10 18.82 2.38
C ASN A 332 -0.56 18.01 1.19
N ASP A 333 -1.44 17.64 0.25
CA ASP A 333 -1.11 16.94 -0.98
C ASP A 333 -1.33 17.87 -2.19
N LEU A 334 -0.34 17.91 -3.07
CA LEU A 334 -0.31 18.68 -4.32
C LEU A 334 -0.64 17.82 -5.54
N SER A 335 -0.70 16.48 -5.42
CA SER A 335 -0.80 15.54 -6.54
C SER A 335 -2.04 15.73 -7.43
N GLY A 336 -3.14 16.23 -6.84
CA GLY A 336 -4.39 16.55 -7.53
C GLY A 336 -4.57 18.03 -7.90
N LEU A 337 -3.57 18.88 -7.68
CA LEU A 337 -3.65 20.34 -7.89
C LEU A 337 -2.85 20.78 -9.12
N ALA A 338 -3.27 21.90 -9.73
CA ALA A 338 -2.58 22.50 -10.88
C ALA A 338 -1.32 23.31 -10.51
N GLY A 339 -0.96 23.37 -9.23
CA GLY A 339 0.09 24.19 -8.65
C GLY A 339 -0.10 24.33 -7.13
N THR A 340 0.78 25.05 -6.46
CA THR A 340 0.73 25.21 -5.00
C THR A 340 -0.49 26.05 -4.54
N PRO A 341 -1.08 25.74 -3.36
CA PRO A 341 -2.30 26.39 -2.89
C PRO A 341 -2.06 27.81 -2.38
N LEU A 342 -2.92 28.74 -2.80
CA LEU A 342 -2.98 30.12 -2.28
C LEU A 342 -4.11 30.25 -1.25
N TYR A 343 -3.87 30.94 -0.13
CA TYR A 343 -4.85 31.07 0.95
C TYR A 343 -5.38 32.51 1.06
N LYS A 344 -6.65 32.75 0.74
CA LYS A 344 -7.25 34.10 0.83
C LYS A 344 -7.76 34.37 2.25
N THR A 345 -7.22 35.38 2.92
CA THR A 345 -7.59 35.78 4.27
C THR A 345 -8.86 36.64 4.26
N ALA A 346 -9.62 36.64 5.35
CA ALA A 346 -10.83 37.46 5.50
C ALA A 346 -10.59 38.98 5.33
N ASN A 347 -9.36 39.44 5.51
CA ASN A 347 -8.95 40.85 5.38
C ASN A 347 -8.51 41.22 3.95
N GLY A 348 -8.82 40.42 2.93
CA GLY A 348 -8.36 40.63 1.53
C GLY A 348 -6.90 40.22 1.27
N ALA A 349 -6.07 40.12 2.31
CA ALA A 349 -4.69 39.64 2.23
C ALA A 349 -4.61 38.18 1.73
N TYR A 350 -3.58 37.86 0.95
CA TYR A 350 -3.29 36.49 0.54
C TYR A 350 -2.07 35.94 1.29
N GLU A 351 -2.16 34.69 1.75
CA GLU A 351 -1.07 33.94 2.40
C GLU A 351 -0.60 32.78 1.50
N TYR A 352 0.72 32.59 1.43
CA TYR A 352 1.36 31.38 0.93
C TYR A 352 2.09 30.65 2.07
N ARG A 353 2.17 29.32 1.98
CA ARG A 353 2.84 28.46 2.96
C ARG A 353 3.85 27.58 2.25
N PHE A 354 5.10 27.63 2.69
CA PHE A 354 6.22 27.02 1.98
C PHE A 354 6.20 25.49 2.04
N PHE A 355 6.85 24.84 1.07
CA PHE A 355 7.08 23.39 1.11
C PHE A 355 8.55 23.07 1.37
N ASN A 356 8.81 22.23 2.37
CA ASN A 356 10.12 21.63 2.61
C ASN A 356 10.24 20.40 1.69
N ARG A 357 11.24 20.36 0.80
CA ARG A 357 11.36 19.35 -0.26
C ARG A 357 12.61 18.47 -0.08
N ASN A 358 12.57 17.25 -0.60
CA ASN A 358 13.73 16.35 -0.62
C ASN A 358 14.63 16.65 -1.83
N PRO A 359 15.95 16.85 -1.68
CA PRO A 359 16.86 17.13 -2.80
C PRO A 359 16.86 16.07 -3.89
N ALA A 360 16.61 14.79 -3.54
CA ALA A 360 16.63 13.70 -4.50
C ALA A 360 15.34 13.59 -5.33
N GLN A 361 14.21 14.10 -4.84
CA GLN A 361 12.88 13.97 -5.46
C GLN A 361 11.99 15.14 -4.99
N GLN A 362 12.21 16.32 -5.56
CA GLN A 362 11.67 17.60 -5.04
C GLN A 362 10.15 17.76 -5.25
N TYR A 363 9.58 17.06 -6.22
CA TYR A 363 8.17 17.19 -6.61
C TYR A 363 7.28 16.04 -6.09
N SER A 364 7.85 14.88 -5.73
CA SER A 364 7.09 13.79 -5.09
C SER A 364 7.23 13.76 -3.58
N ASN A 365 8.39 14.19 -3.04
CA ASN A 365 8.69 14.11 -1.62
C ASN A 365 8.80 15.52 -1.03
N TYR A 366 7.66 16.04 -0.58
CA TYR A 366 7.52 17.34 0.06
C TYR A 366 6.74 17.23 1.37
N LEU A 367 6.86 18.26 2.20
CA LEU A 367 6.10 18.44 3.43
C LEU A 367 5.71 19.92 3.53
N LEU A 368 4.46 20.19 3.85
CA LEU A 368 4.00 21.55 4.16
C LEU A 368 4.77 22.08 5.39
N SER A 369 5.52 23.16 5.20
CA SER A 369 6.16 23.92 6.27
C SER A 369 5.13 24.81 6.96
N ASN A 370 5.36 25.11 8.23
CA ASN A 370 4.57 26.08 8.96
C ASN A 370 5.06 27.53 8.72
N ARG A 371 6.11 27.72 7.92
CA ARG A 371 6.55 29.04 7.44
C ARG A 371 5.49 29.59 6.48
N SER A 372 5.05 30.83 6.69
CA SER A 372 4.12 31.52 5.79
C SER A 372 4.56 32.93 5.46
N ILE A 373 4.09 33.44 4.33
CA ILE A 373 4.32 34.82 3.85
C ILE A 373 3.01 35.37 3.31
N ALA A 374 2.78 36.67 3.49
CA ALA A 374 1.55 37.32 3.06
C ALA A 374 1.81 38.48 2.09
N ALA A 375 0.91 38.65 1.13
CA ALA A 375 0.82 39.83 0.28
C ALA A 375 -0.45 40.61 0.65
N THR A 376 -0.27 41.92 0.86
CA THR A 376 -1.34 42.88 1.12
C THR A 376 -1.27 43.99 0.09
N THR A 377 -2.41 44.43 -0.42
CA THR A 377 -2.50 45.58 -1.31
C THR A 377 -3.59 46.51 -0.80
N GLU A 378 -3.31 47.81 -0.79
CA GLU A 378 -4.27 48.88 -0.50
C GLU A 378 -4.34 49.78 -1.74
N CYS A 379 -5.53 50.06 -2.25
CA CYS A 379 -5.77 50.88 -3.44
C CYS A 379 -6.73 52.04 -3.16
N SER A 380 -6.44 53.19 -3.76
CA SER A 380 -7.34 54.33 -3.80
C SER A 380 -7.73 54.64 -5.25
N LYS A 381 -9.03 54.70 -5.54
CA LYS A 381 -9.52 55.24 -6.83
C LYS A 381 -9.43 56.76 -6.79
N ILE A 382 -8.78 57.34 -7.79
CA ILE A 382 -8.62 58.80 -7.91
C ILE A 382 -9.53 59.37 -9.00
N GLU A 383 -9.94 60.63 -8.84
CA GLU A 383 -10.86 61.29 -9.77
C GLU A 383 -10.11 61.70 -11.05
N VAL A 384 -10.68 61.39 -12.22
CA VAL A 384 -10.12 61.75 -13.54
C VAL A 384 -10.92 62.89 -14.18
N ASN A 385 -10.23 63.87 -14.77
CA ASN A 385 -10.87 64.98 -15.47
C ASN A 385 -11.42 64.51 -16.83
N GLY A 386 -12.43 65.21 -17.36
CA GLY A 386 -12.94 64.98 -18.71
C GLY A 386 -13.49 63.57 -18.99
N ASN A 387 -13.81 62.77 -17.96
CA ASN A 387 -14.10 61.33 -18.07
C ASN A 387 -12.89 60.50 -18.60
N GLY A 388 -11.67 60.94 -18.27
CA GLY A 388 -10.42 60.31 -18.66
C GLY A 388 -10.08 60.44 -20.13
N THR A 389 -10.33 61.61 -20.73
CA THR A 389 -9.78 61.99 -22.03
C THR A 389 -8.27 62.14 -21.93
N PHE A 390 -7.54 61.43 -22.79
CA PHE A 390 -6.10 61.61 -22.96
C PHE A 390 -5.82 62.97 -23.60
N LEU A 391 -4.94 63.74 -22.99
CA LEU A 391 -4.40 65.01 -23.48
C LEU A 391 -2.96 64.78 -23.91
N VAL A 392 -2.42 65.64 -24.77
CA VAL A 392 -1.02 65.56 -25.24
C VAL A 392 -0.28 66.78 -24.73
N ASP A 393 0.88 66.58 -24.12
CA ASP A 393 1.72 67.67 -23.61
C ASP A 393 2.59 68.32 -24.69
N GLU A 394 3.27 69.42 -24.37
CA GLU A 394 4.16 70.13 -25.29
C GLU A 394 5.27 69.23 -25.88
N ASP A 395 5.74 68.25 -25.10
CA ASP A 395 6.73 67.24 -25.51
C ASP A 395 6.14 66.06 -26.32
N GLY A 396 4.82 66.03 -26.54
CA GLY A 396 4.14 64.97 -27.31
C GLY A 396 3.73 63.73 -26.52
N TYR A 397 3.94 63.70 -25.19
CA TYR A 397 3.49 62.59 -24.34
C TYR A 397 2.00 62.68 -24.02
N GLU A 398 1.31 61.53 -24.06
CA GLU A 398 -0.07 61.42 -23.59
C GLU A 398 -0.14 61.47 -22.06
N TYR A 399 -1.09 62.23 -21.52
CA TYR A 399 -1.38 62.33 -20.09
C TYR A 399 -2.88 62.39 -19.81
N ILE A 400 -3.26 62.04 -18.58
CA ILE A 400 -4.61 62.21 -18.03
C ILE A 400 -4.49 63.15 -16.83
N GLU A 401 -5.38 64.13 -16.73
CA GLU A 401 -5.48 64.93 -15.51
C GLU A 401 -6.26 64.16 -14.45
N ALA A 402 -5.67 63.95 -13.28
CA ALA A 402 -6.31 63.29 -12.16
C ALA A 402 -5.98 63.97 -10.83
N ARG A 403 -6.80 63.72 -9.80
CA ARG A 403 -6.62 64.31 -8.47
C ARG A 403 -7.02 63.35 -7.36
N PHE A 404 -6.38 63.50 -6.21
CA PHE A 404 -6.90 62.99 -4.95
C PHE A 404 -8.05 63.86 -4.46
N THR A 405 -8.93 63.31 -3.63
CA THR A 405 -10.10 64.01 -3.11
C THR A 405 -9.71 65.25 -2.31
N GLY A 406 -9.89 66.44 -2.91
CA GLY A 406 -9.54 67.73 -2.31
C GLY A 406 -8.20 68.33 -2.75
N THR A 407 -7.45 67.71 -3.67
CA THR A 407 -6.23 68.30 -4.26
C THR A 407 -6.52 69.02 -5.60
N GLY A 408 -5.49 69.70 -6.13
CA GLY A 408 -5.50 70.19 -7.51
C GLY A 408 -5.44 69.03 -8.51
N TRP A 409 -5.72 69.35 -9.78
CA TRP A 409 -5.50 68.44 -10.91
C TRP A 409 -4.01 68.33 -11.22
N GLU A 410 -3.51 67.11 -11.34
CA GLU A 410 -2.11 66.80 -11.66
C GLU A 410 -2.05 65.98 -12.97
N LYS A 411 -0.95 66.13 -13.72
CA LYS A 411 -0.70 65.37 -14.96
C LYS A 411 -0.18 63.97 -14.61
N TRP A 412 -0.92 62.93 -14.98
CA TRP A 412 -0.51 61.55 -14.88
C TRP A 412 -0.20 61.00 -16.26
N TYR A 413 1.00 60.47 -16.48
CA TYR A 413 1.42 59.89 -17.77
C TYR A 413 1.19 58.38 -17.76
N PRO A 414 0.12 57.87 -18.41
CA PRO A 414 -0.08 56.45 -18.54
C PRO A 414 0.84 55.88 -19.63
N PRO A 415 1.28 54.62 -19.52
CA PRO A 415 2.43 54.15 -20.28
C PRO A 415 2.03 53.42 -21.58
N GLU A 416 0.80 52.90 -21.60
CA GLU A 416 0.20 52.18 -22.73
C GLU A 416 -1.34 52.28 -22.59
N ASN A 417 -2.04 52.53 -23.69
CA ASN A 417 -3.49 52.71 -23.71
C ASN A 417 -4.20 51.47 -24.26
N GLY A 418 -4.66 50.60 -23.37
CA GLY A 418 -5.49 49.44 -23.71
C GLY A 418 -6.98 49.72 -23.51
N ALA A 419 -7.74 49.92 -24.59
CA ALA A 419 -9.18 50.19 -24.51
C ALA A 419 -9.96 49.06 -23.81
N GLY A 420 -10.51 49.35 -22.63
CA GLY A 420 -11.21 48.39 -21.76
C GLY A 420 -10.29 47.40 -21.04
N ALA A 421 -8.97 47.57 -21.10
CA ALA A 421 -7.98 46.74 -20.43
C ALA A 421 -7.38 47.44 -19.20
N LEU A 422 -6.76 46.65 -18.30
CA LEU A 422 -5.96 47.16 -17.20
C LEU A 422 -4.47 47.22 -17.58
N SER A 423 -3.91 48.43 -17.45
CA SER A 423 -2.50 48.74 -17.59
C SER A 423 -1.90 49.03 -16.21
N TRP A 424 -0.85 48.29 -15.85
CA TRP A 424 -0.25 48.28 -14.51
C TRP A 424 1.15 48.88 -14.56
N SER A 425 1.32 50.08 -13.97
CA SER A 425 2.60 50.78 -13.89
C SER A 425 3.20 50.64 -12.50
N ALA A 426 4.28 49.88 -12.36
CA ALA A 426 4.98 49.66 -11.10
C ALA A 426 6.20 50.61 -10.98
N SER A 427 6.35 51.22 -9.80
CA SER A 427 7.48 52.12 -9.48
C SER A 427 8.78 51.34 -9.26
N VAL A 428 9.84 51.68 -10.01
CA VAL A 428 11.20 51.13 -9.80
C VAL A 428 11.79 51.62 -8.47
N GLY A 429 11.42 52.81 -8.00
CA GLY A 429 11.84 53.38 -6.70
C GLY A 429 11.07 52.81 -5.49
N PRO A 430 11.71 52.68 -4.30
CA PRO A 430 11.10 52.13 -3.08
C PRO A 430 10.29 53.18 -2.29
N TYR A 431 9.33 53.85 -2.92
CA TYR A 431 8.67 55.04 -2.34
C TYR A 431 7.75 54.76 -1.13
N CYS A 432 7.25 53.53 -0.95
CA CYS A 432 6.39 53.14 0.17
C CYS A 432 7.06 52.24 1.23
N GLY A 433 8.34 51.89 1.06
CA GLY A 433 9.09 51.05 2.00
C GLY A 433 10.01 50.04 1.32
N SER A 434 10.79 49.30 2.11
CA SER A 434 11.78 48.36 1.58
C SER A 434 11.18 47.11 0.93
N ARG A 435 9.99 46.68 1.38
CA ARG A 435 9.24 45.49 0.87
C ARG A 435 7.95 45.86 0.15
N CYS A 436 7.85 47.10 -0.34
CA CYS A 436 6.63 47.66 -0.92
C CYS A 436 6.92 48.33 -2.28
N THR A 437 5.96 48.23 -3.20
CA THR A 437 6.00 48.85 -4.53
C THR A 437 4.71 49.62 -4.79
N ASN A 438 4.85 50.90 -5.18
CA ASN A 438 3.74 51.73 -5.63
C ASN A 438 3.30 51.30 -7.04
N PHE A 439 2.00 51.26 -7.27
CA PHE A 439 1.37 51.05 -8.56
C PHE A 439 0.48 52.23 -8.94
N THR A 440 0.48 52.53 -10.24
CA THR A 440 -0.57 53.29 -10.90
C THR A 440 -1.27 52.35 -11.87
N VAL A 441 -2.57 52.16 -11.70
CA VAL A 441 -3.38 51.21 -12.50
C VAL A 441 -4.43 51.99 -13.27
N LEU A 442 -4.40 51.90 -14.60
CA LEU A 442 -5.36 52.56 -15.48
C LEU A 442 -6.28 51.51 -16.12
N GLN A 443 -7.59 51.73 -16.02
CA GLN A 443 -8.59 51.12 -16.89
C GLN A 443 -9.11 52.17 -17.87
N ALA A 444 -8.67 52.11 -19.13
CA ALA A 444 -9.14 53.06 -20.14
C ALA A 444 -10.55 52.73 -20.62
N ARG A 445 -11.42 53.73 -20.75
CA ARG A 445 -12.77 53.57 -21.31
C ARG A 445 -12.71 52.95 -22.73
N THR A 446 -13.65 52.03 -23.04
CA THR A 446 -13.85 51.57 -24.43
C THR A 446 -14.63 52.62 -25.23
N HIS A 447 -14.23 52.90 -26.47
CA HIS A 447 -15.00 53.70 -27.42
C HIS A 447 -15.49 52.84 -28.60
N GLY A 448 -16.77 52.97 -28.95
CA GLY A 448 -17.26 52.55 -30.27
C GLY A 448 -17.85 51.13 -30.37
N ARG A 449 -18.39 50.56 -29.29
CA ARG A 449 -19.29 49.39 -29.39
C ARG A 449 -20.70 49.76 -28.96
N GLU A 450 -21.69 49.12 -29.57
CA GLU A 450 -23.13 49.34 -29.33
C GLU A 450 -23.57 49.02 -27.88
N LYS A 451 -22.65 48.49 -27.06
CA LYS A 451 -22.75 48.33 -25.62
C LYS A 451 -21.33 48.47 -25.03
N ASP A 452 -20.91 49.70 -24.70
CA ASP A 452 -19.62 49.97 -24.03
C ASP A 452 -19.56 49.16 -22.72
N ILE A 453 -18.63 48.20 -22.63
CA ILE A 453 -18.54 47.26 -21.48
C ILE A 453 -17.79 47.91 -20.31
N VAL A 454 -16.78 48.73 -20.63
CA VAL A 454 -16.10 49.65 -19.71
C VAL A 454 -16.45 51.06 -20.18
N ASN A 455 -17.38 51.71 -19.47
CA ASN A 455 -18.03 52.96 -19.86
C ASN A 455 -17.42 54.22 -19.22
N GLU A 456 -16.54 54.06 -18.24
CA GLU A 456 -15.75 55.12 -17.59
C GLU A 456 -14.27 54.76 -17.59
N THR A 457 -13.40 55.78 -17.57
CA THR A 457 -11.96 55.58 -17.34
C THR A 457 -11.73 55.62 -15.83
N SER A 458 -11.10 54.58 -15.28
CA SER A 458 -10.76 54.51 -13.84
C SER A 458 -9.25 54.50 -13.65
N LEU A 459 -8.77 55.31 -12.70
CA LEU A 459 -7.37 55.38 -12.33
C LEU A 459 -7.23 55.08 -10.83
N PHE A 460 -6.30 54.20 -10.48
CA PHE A 460 -6.06 53.76 -9.11
C PHE A 460 -4.59 53.96 -8.74
N VAL A 461 -4.35 54.38 -7.50
CA VAL A 461 -3.01 54.41 -6.89
C VAL A 461 -3.01 53.37 -5.78
N CYS A 462 -2.11 52.39 -5.88
CA CYS A 462 -2.07 51.24 -4.98
C CYS A 462 -0.67 51.04 -4.38
N ASN A 463 -0.62 50.53 -3.16
CA ASN A 463 0.62 50.09 -2.50
C ASN A 463 0.55 48.57 -2.33
N SER A 464 1.37 47.82 -3.08
CA SER A 464 1.53 46.37 -2.85
C SER A 464 2.68 46.14 -1.87
N THR A 465 2.44 45.38 -0.81
CA THR A 465 3.41 45.10 0.26
C THR A 465 3.49 43.60 0.52
N VAL A 466 4.72 43.10 0.71
CA VAL A 466 4.99 41.69 1.04
C VAL A 466 5.58 41.58 2.45
N SER A 467 4.92 40.80 3.31
CA SER A 467 5.33 40.62 4.70
C SER A 467 6.70 39.95 4.80
N HIS A 468 7.30 39.98 6.00
CA HIS A 468 8.35 39.01 6.34
C HIS A 468 7.76 37.59 6.37
N VAL A 469 8.61 36.58 6.14
CA VAL A 469 8.22 35.19 6.36
C VAL A 469 8.04 34.97 7.86
N ASN A 470 6.87 34.52 8.28
CA ASN A 470 6.59 34.15 9.66
C ASN A 470 7.38 32.87 10.01
N PRO A 471 8.26 32.90 11.03
CA PRO A 471 9.03 31.73 11.42
C PRO A 471 8.14 30.72 12.15
N SER A 472 8.33 29.43 11.85
CA SER A 472 7.76 28.38 12.70
C SER A 472 8.71 27.92 13.78
N ASN A 473 8.22 27.89 15.01
CA ASN A 473 8.89 27.24 16.14
C ASN A 473 8.44 25.78 16.31
N ASN A 474 7.89 25.14 15.26
CA ASN A 474 7.46 23.76 15.31
C ASN A 474 8.69 22.82 15.28
N LYS A 475 8.68 21.80 16.15
CA LYS A 475 9.74 20.78 16.26
C LYS A 475 9.96 19.98 14.96
N ASN A 476 8.95 19.95 14.09
CA ASN A 476 8.96 19.23 12.81
C ASN A 476 9.21 20.14 11.60
N ASP A 477 9.67 21.38 11.80
CA ASP A 477 10.09 22.28 10.72
C ASP A 477 11.63 22.42 10.67
N ILE A 478 12.14 23.12 9.66
CA ILE A 478 13.58 23.31 9.47
C ILE A 478 14.23 24.11 10.61
N THR A 479 15.44 23.70 10.98
CA THR A 479 16.35 24.42 11.86
C THR A 479 17.38 25.17 11.03
N ILE A 480 17.79 26.36 11.46
CA ILE A 480 18.66 27.23 10.66
C ILE A 480 20.05 27.28 11.32
N PRO A 481 21.08 26.63 10.72
CA PRO A 481 22.40 26.55 11.32
C PRO A 481 23.31 27.74 10.99
N THR A 482 23.11 28.41 9.85
CA THR A 482 23.95 29.54 9.40
C THR A 482 23.14 30.78 9.02
N GLN A 483 23.80 31.94 8.99
CA GLN A 483 23.18 33.19 8.50
C GLN A 483 22.80 33.12 7.02
N LEU A 484 23.59 32.43 6.18
CA LEU A 484 23.28 32.24 4.76
C LEU A 484 21.98 31.43 4.57
N ASP A 485 21.78 30.41 5.41
CA ASP A 485 20.50 29.67 5.45
C ASP A 485 19.36 30.58 5.92
N ALA A 486 19.59 31.46 6.90
CA ALA A 486 18.59 32.41 7.37
C ALA A 486 18.15 33.37 6.24
N ASP A 487 19.10 33.93 5.51
CA ASP A 487 18.84 34.88 4.42
C ASP A 487 18.10 34.19 3.26
N ALA A 488 18.44 32.94 2.93
CA ALA A 488 17.75 32.13 1.92
C ALA A 488 16.34 31.67 2.34
N VAL A 489 16.14 31.35 3.62
CA VAL A 489 14.88 30.80 4.18
C VAL A 489 13.85 31.88 4.51
N TRP A 490 14.30 33.06 4.98
CA TRP A 490 13.43 34.18 5.38
C TRP A 490 13.30 35.28 4.31
N GLY A 491 14.27 35.33 3.40
CA GLY A 491 14.27 36.20 2.24
C GLY A 491 14.69 37.65 2.51
N THR A 492 15.23 38.28 1.47
CA THR A 492 15.67 39.67 1.51
C THR A 492 14.52 40.64 1.27
N ASP A 493 14.71 41.90 1.66
CA ASP A 493 13.75 42.96 1.33
C ASP A 493 13.70 43.22 -0.18
N GLU A 494 14.82 43.09 -0.89
CA GLU A 494 14.88 43.23 -2.36
C GLU A 494 14.06 42.13 -3.08
N PHE A 495 14.14 40.88 -2.62
CA PHE A 495 13.29 39.79 -3.13
C PHE A 495 11.81 40.11 -2.93
N ALA A 496 11.43 40.57 -1.73
CA ALA A 496 10.05 40.90 -1.39
C ALA A 496 9.50 42.12 -2.16
N ARG A 497 10.34 43.15 -2.38
CA ARG A 497 9.99 44.32 -3.22
C ARG A 497 9.81 43.94 -4.68
N THR A 498 10.68 43.07 -5.19
CA THR A 498 10.59 42.50 -6.53
C THR A 498 9.32 41.66 -6.68
N ALA A 499 8.93 40.90 -5.65
CA ALA A 499 7.65 40.21 -5.60
C ALA A 499 6.46 41.19 -5.65
N ALA A 500 6.48 42.22 -4.79
CA ALA A 500 5.41 43.22 -4.66
C ALA A 500 5.11 43.94 -5.98
N GLY A 501 6.14 44.22 -6.79
CA GLY A 501 5.98 44.85 -8.10
C GLY A 501 5.77 43.91 -9.29
N SER A 502 5.76 42.59 -9.08
CA SER A 502 5.79 41.55 -10.13
C SER A 502 4.78 41.74 -11.27
N MET A 503 3.61 42.30 -10.99
CA MET A 503 2.56 42.52 -11.99
C MET A 503 2.88 43.63 -13.02
N GLY A 504 3.75 44.60 -12.68
CA GLY A 504 4.12 45.70 -13.57
C GLY A 504 5.49 45.55 -14.24
N TRP A 505 6.27 44.54 -13.87
CA TRP A 505 7.64 44.36 -14.35
C TRP A 505 7.72 43.87 -15.79
N THR A 506 8.69 44.42 -16.52
CA THR A 506 9.06 44.08 -17.90
C THR A 506 10.54 43.73 -18.05
N GLY A 507 11.36 44.03 -17.04
CA GLY A 507 12.82 43.93 -17.13
C GLY A 507 13.47 44.99 -18.03
N SER A 508 12.70 45.88 -18.65
CA SER A 508 13.19 46.87 -19.62
C SER A 508 12.50 48.23 -19.45
N VAL A 509 13.26 49.30 -19.67
CA VAL A 509 12.72 50.67 -19.62
C VAL A 509 11.96 50.94 -20.92
N VAL A 510 10.66 51.24 -20.79
CA VAL A 510 9.77 51.62 -21.88
C VAL A 510 9.63 53.14 -21.87
N ASN A 511 9.53 53.78 -23.05
CA ASN A 511 9.37 55.23 -23.22
C ASN A 511 10.44 56.12 -22.55
N GLY A 512 11.59 55.56 -22.14
CA GLY A 512 12.66 56.30 -21.45
C GLY A 512 12.38 56.63 -19.98
N TRP A 513 11.41 55.95 -19.35
CA TRP A 513 11.03 56.20 -17.96
C TRP A 513 11.79 55.30 -16.98
N ASP A 514 12.95 55.75 -16.50
CA ASP A 514 13.78 55.00 -15.53
C ASP A 514 13.11 54.84 -14.15
N ASP A 515 12.02 55.58 -13.86
CA ASP A 515 11.32 55.57 -12.58
C ASP A 515 10.21 54.50 -12.47
N ARG A 516 9.75 53.94 -13.59
CA ARG A 516 8.61 53.00 -13.64
C ARG A 516 8.74 51.96 -14.77
N GLN A 517 8.18 50.78 -14.56
CA GLN A 517 7.94 49.79 -15.61
C GLN A 517 6.43 49.56 -15.74
N THR A 518 5.99 49.04 -16.89
CA THR A 518 4.55 48.89 -17.14
C THR A 518 4.23 47.67 -17.98
N ARG A 519 3.13 47.01 -17.62
CA ARG A 519 2.52 45.97 -18.44
C ARG A 519 1.02 46.13 -18.56
N SER A 520 0.51 45.98 -19.79
CA SER A 520 -0.92 45.84 -20.05
C SER A 520 -1.28 44.37 -20.24
N TYR A 521 -2.43 43.96 -19.71
CA TYR A 521 -2.95 42.60 -19.90
C TYR A 521 -4.12 42.60 -20.88
N THR A 522 -4.33 41.48 -21.57
CA THR A 522 -5.42 41.38 -22.55
C THR A 522 -6.78 41.48 -21.86
N SER A 523 -7.70 42.26 -22.43
CA SER A 523 -9.03 42.47 -21.87
C SER A 523 -9.84 41.17 -21.87
N GLY A 524 -10.47 40.87 -20.73
CA GLY A 524 -11.12 39.58 -20.47
C GLY A 524 -10.20 38.49 -19.93
N SER A 525 -8.91 38.77 -19.70
CA SER A 525 -8.04 37.90 -18.90
C SER A 525 -8.33 38.05 -17.41
N LYS A 526 -7.85 37.09 -16.60
CA LYS A 526 -7.95 37.10 -15.13
C LYS A 526 -7.30 38.34 -14.48
N TRP A 527 -6.34 38.95 -15.18
CA TRP A 527 -5.55 40.10 -14.75
C TRP A 527 -6.06 41.43 -15.35
N SER A 528 -7.08 41.37 -16.19
CA SER A 528 -7.77 42.52 -16.79
C SER A 528 -9.23 42.16 -17.10
N PRO A 529 -10.12 42.14 -16.08
CA PRO A 529 -11.54 41.81 -16.26
C PRO A 529 -12.24 42.71 -17.28
N LEU A 530 -13.28 42.17 -17.92
CA LEU A 530 -14.05 42.87 -18.96
C LEU A 530 -15.30 43.54 -18.36
N HIS A 531 -15.12 44.36 -17.33
CA HIS A 531 -16.13 45.20 -16.68
C HIS A 531 -15.43 46.33 -15.90
N VAL A 532 -16.16 47.34 -15.44
CA VAL A 532 -15.59 48.44 -14.62
C VAL A 532 -15.18 47.89 -13.25
N VAL A 533 -13.88 47.87 -12.97
CA VAL A 533 -13.35 47.30 -11.71
C VAL A 533 -13.49 48.28 -10.53
N SER A 534 -13.63 47.74 -9.32
CA SER A 534 -13.57 48.52 -8.07
C SER A 534 -12.14 48.59 -7.52
N ALA A 535 -11.89 49.46 -6.53
CA ALA A 535 -10.59 49.48 -5.85
C ALA A 535 -10.30 48.13 -5.16
N GLU A 536 -11.29 47.54 -4.48
CA GLU A 536 -11.21 46.22 -3.84
C GLU A 536 -10.88 45.10 -4.84
N GLU A 537 -11.37 45.18 -6.08
CA GLU A 537 -11.05 44.19 -7.13
C GLU A 537 -9.62 44.37 -7.66
N VAL A 538 -9.11 45.60 -7.75
CA VAL A 538 -7.71 45.88 -8.09
C VAL A 538 -6.77 45.41 -6.98
N GLU A 539 -7.15 45.61 -5.71
CA GLU A 539 -6.43 45.06 -4.53
C GLU A 539 -6.36 43.54 -4.60
N ASP A 540 -7.50 42.88 -4.87
CA ASP A 540 -7.59 41.42 -4.94
C ASP A 540 -6.71 40.84 -6.04
N ILE A 541 -6.79 41.42 -7.24
CA ILE A 541 -5.99 41.01 -8.40
C ILE A 541 -4.50 41.17 -8.12
N LEU A 542 -4.07 42.32 -7.58
CA LEU A 542 -2.66 42.61 -7.36
C LEU A 542 -2.08 41.79 -6.18
N ALA A 543 -2.81 41.68 -5.06
CA ALA A 543 -2.38 40.84 -3.94
C ALA A 543 -2.28 39.37 -4.35
N ARG A 544 -3.23 38.87 -5.15
CA ARG A 544 -3.21 37.52 -5.73
C ARG A 544 -2.02 37.30 -6.65
N PHE A 545 -1.76 38.22 -7.58
CA PHE A 545 -0.63 38.11 -8.51
C PHE A 545 0.70 38.09 -7.75
N THR A 546 0.87 39.02 -6.81
CA THR A 546 2.05 39.14 -5.95
C THR A 546 2.32 37.88 -5.14
N ILE A 547 1.31 37.32 -4.46
CA ILE A 547 1.52 36.06 -3.72
C ILE A 547 1.76 34.88 -4.66
N GLY A 548 1.12 34.88 -5.83
CA GLY A 548 1.24 33.85 -6.85
C GLY A 548 2.66 33.75 -7.37
N ALA A 549 3.30 34.89 -7.64
CA ALA A 549 4.71 34.94 -8.03
C ALA A 549 5.62 34.25 -7.00
N ILE A 550 5.38 34.46 -5.69
CA ILE A 550 6.16 33.83 -4.61
C ILE A 550 5.87 32.32 -4.54
N ALA A 551 4.61 31.92 -4.71
CA ALA A 551 4.17 30.53 -4.65
C ALA A 551 4.71 29.69 -5.82
N ALA A 552 4.70 30.23 -7.04
CA ALA A 552 5.30 29.61 -8.21
C ALA A 552 6.84 29.63 -8.15
N PHE A 553 7.46 30.65 -7.57
CA PHE A 553 8.90 30.63 -7.28
C PHE A 553 9.28 29.54 -6.26
N ASP A 554 8.43 29.23 -5.26
CA ASP A 554 8.65 28.08 -4.38
C ASP A 554 8.32 26.72 -5.00
N ASP A 555 7.73 26.69 -6.20
CA ASP A 555 7.52 25.47 -6.98
C ASP A 555 8.64 25.23 -8.00
N HIS A 556 9.02 26.25 -8.78
CA HIS A 556 9.94 26.12 -9.92
C HIS A 556 11.16 27.06 -9.91
N GLY A 557 11.28 27.91 -8.88
CA GLY A 557 12.38 28.86 -8.73
C GLY A 557 13.70 28.26 -8.23
N ILE A 558 14.64 29.15 -7.89
CA ILE A 558 15.99 28.78 -7.48
C ILE A 558 15.94 28.07 -6.12
N ARG A 559 16.68 26.97 -5.98
CA ARG A 559 16.73 26.17 -4.76
C ARG A 559 17.97 26.47 -3.90
N HIS A 560 17.78 26.39 -2.59
CA HIS A 560 18.85 26.39 -1.58
C HIS A 560 18.74 25.12 -0.73
N ASN A 561 19.89 24.54 -0.36
CA ASN A 561 19.97 23.28 0.37
C ASN A 561 20.41 23.54 1.81
N VAL A 562 19.47 23.46 2.75
CA VAL A 562 19.78 23.56 4.18
C VAL A 562 20.27 22.19 4.68
N THR A 563 21.48 22.13 5.23
CA THR A 563 22.11 20.88 5.70
C THR A 563 21.70 20.53 7.13
N ASP A 564 22.00 19.29 7.56
CA ASP A 564 21.88 18.82 8.95
C ASP A 564 20.46 18.87 9.55
N GLN A 565 19.46 18.67 8.71
CA GLN A 565 18.04 18.71 9.08
C GLN A 565 17.51 17.34 9.50
N ARG A 566 16.54 17.34 10.43
CA ARG A 566 15.82 16.14 10.90
C ARG A 566 14.46 15.94 10.21
N VAL A 567 14.14 16.78 9.24
CA VAL A 567 12.79 16.93 8.66
C VAL A 567 12.77 16.67 7.16
N VAL A 568 13.73 15.88 6.65
CA VAL A 568 13.75 15.51 5.22
C VAL A 568 12.57 14.59 4.92
N PRO A 569 11.61 15.01 4.07
CA PRO A 569 10.50 14.13 3.72
C PRO A 569 11.02 12.98 2.86
N SER A 570 10.69 11.75 3.24
CA SER A 570 11.01 10.55 2.47
C SER A 570 9.80 9.63 2.41
N PRO A 571 9.64 8.82 1.35
CA PRO A 571 8.49 7.94 1.22
C PRO A 571 8.53 6.87 2.32
N GLY A 572 7.57 6.96 3.22
CA GLY A 572 7.34 5.95 4.26
C GLY A 572 6.39 4.86 3.77
N GLN A 573 6.30 3.79 4.54
CA GLN A 573 5.27 2.77 4.36
C GLN A 573 4.41 2.69 5.62
N GLN A 574 3.11 2.50 5.46
CA GLN A 574 2.18 2.32 6.57
C GLN A 574 1.54 0.94 6.49
N LEU A 575 1.39 0.31 7.65
CA LEU A 575 0.67 -0.96 7.76
C LEU A 575 -0.84 -0.69 7.78
N ASN A 576 -1.55 -1.27 6.82
CA ASN A 576 -3.01 -1.17 6.72
C ASN A 576 -3.62 -2.55 7.04
N VAL A 577 -4.30 -2.70 8.18
CA VAL A 577 -4.70 -4.02 8.71
C VAL A 577 -6.22 -4.21 8.65
N ASP A 578 -6.66 -5.18 7.85
CA ASP A 578 -8.05 -5.62 7.81
C ASP A 578 -8.38 -6.50 9.03
N TRP A 579 -8.61 -5.86 10.18
CA TRP A 579 -8.88 -6.52 11.45
C TRP A 579 -10.04 -7.53 11.40
N SER A 580 -11.07 -7.27 10.58
CA SER A 580 -12.20 -8.17 10.41
C SER A 580 -11.79 -9.51 9.78
N TYR A 581 -10.97 -9.49 8.73
CA TYR A 581 -10.47 -10.69 8.05
C TYR A 581 -9.40 -11.40 8.88
N ILE A 582 -8.46 -10.67 9.46
CA ILE A 582 -7.40 -11.23 10.34
C ILE A 582 -8.02 -11.98 11.53
N LEU A 583 -8.94 -11.34 12.27
CA LEU A 583 -9.60 -11.98 13.41
C LEU A 583 -10.50 -13.15 12.98
N SER A 584 -11.12 -13.08 11.80
CA SER A 584 -11.91 -14.20 11.25
C SER A 584 -11.03 -15.40 10.87
N ILE A 585 -9.84 -15.17 10.30
CA ILE A 585 -8.89 -16.23 9.93
C ILE A 585 -8.27 -16.88 11.18
N LEU A 586 -7.73 -16.07 12.09
CA LEU A 586 -7.13 -16.57 13.34
C LEU A 586 -8.17 -17.24 14.25
N GLY A 587 -9.36 -16.64 14.37
CA GLY A 587 -10.51 -17.23 15.06
C GLY A 587 -10.96 -18.54 14.39
N GLY A 588 -11.00 -18.60 13.07
CA GLY A 588 -11.31 -19.80 12.29
C GLY A 588 -10.32 -20.93 12.51
N ILE A 589 -9.01 -20.64 12.56
CA ILE A 589 -7.96 -21.61 12.89
C ILE A 589 -8.15 -22.17 14.30
N CYS A 590 -8.35 -21.31 15.30
CA CYS A 590 -8.59 -21.72 16.68
C CYS A 590 -9.89 -22.54 16.82
N ALA A 591 -10.97 -22.14 16.15
CA ALA A 591 -12.25 -22.84 16.16
C ALA A 591 -12.15 -24.22 15.47
N LEU A 592 -11.39 -24.33 14.39
CA LEU A 592 -11.14 -25.58 13.67
C LEU A 592 -10.35 -26.58 14.54
N GLN A 593 -9.31 -26.11 15.23
CA GLN A 593 -8.54 -26.92 16.16
C GLN A 593 -9.36 -27.35 17.38
N LEU A 594 -10.18 -26.44 17.93
CA LEU A 594 -11.12 -26.74 19.02
C LEU A 594 -12.18 -27.77 18.58
N ALA A 595 -12.73 -27.65 17.38
CA ALA A 595 -13.67 -28.61 16.82
C ALA A 595 -13.02 -30.00 16.64
N ALA A 596 -11.78 -30.06 16.15
CA ALA A 596 -11.01 -31.30 16.06
C ALA A 596 -10.77 -31.94 17.44
N LEU A 597 -10.45 -31.13 18.46
CA LEU A 597 -10.30 -31.59 19.84
C LEU A 597 -11.64 -32.10 20.42
N CYS A 598 -12.75 -31.40 20.20
CA CYS A 598 -14.09 -31.85 20.60
C CYS A 598 -14.48 -33.18 19.91
N CYS A 599 -14.19 -33.34 18.61
CA CYS A 599 -14.36 -34.61 17.91
C CYS A 599 -13.52 -35.72 18.53
N LEU A 600 -12.25 -35.44 18.83
CA LEU A 600 -11.35 -36.40 19.49
C LEU A 600 -11.89 -36.84 20.86
N LEU A 601 -12.34 -35.90 21.70
CA LEU A 601 -12.90 -36.22 23.01
C LEU A 601 -14.21 -37.02 22.92
N GLY A 602 -15.03 -36.78 21.90
CA GLY A 602 -16.25 -37.56 21.63
C GLY A 602 -16.00 -38.98 21.11
N PHE A 603 -14.93 -39.18 20.33
CA PHE A 603 -14.63 -40.45 19.68
C PHE A 603 -13.62 -41.32 20.46
N ALA A 604 -12.48 -40.76 20.87
CA ALA A 604 -11.39 -41.50 21.53
C ALA A 604 -11.77 -42.02 22.91
N ASN A 605 -12.67 -41.34 23.64
CA ASN A 605 -13.16 -41.79 24.96
C ASN A 605 -13.77 -43.20 24.93
N ARG A 606 -14.26 -43.68 23.76
CA ARG A 606 -14.90 -45.01 23.66
C ARG A 606 -13.92 -46.16 23.40
N THR A 607 -12.61 -45.92 23.45
CA THR A 607 -11.57 -46.88 23.07
C THR A 607 -10.31 -46.75 23.89
N ILE A 608 -9.65 -47.88 24.14
CA ILE A 608 -8.29 -47.88 24.67
C ILE A 608 -7.34 -47.41 23.56
N VAL A 609 -6.70 -46.27 23.81
CA VAL A 609 -5.55 -45.78 23.05
C VAL A 609 -4.32 -46.51 23.57
N ARG A 610 -3.53 -47.07 22.68
CA ARG A 610 -2.36 -47.86 23.03
C ARG A 610 -1.08 -47.17 22.58
N ASP A 611 0.00 -47.41 23.32
CA ASP A 611 1.29 -46.75 23.15
C ASP A 611 1.86 -46.94 21.73
N GLU A 612 2.39 -45.87 21.15
CA GLU A 612 2.83 -45.81 19.74
C GLU A 612 4.15 -46.57 19.46
N SER A 613 4.70 -47.26 20.46
CA SER A 613 5.98 -47.96 20.31
C SER A 613 5.88 -49.12 19.31
N PHE A 614 6.91 -49.31 18.50
CA PHE A 614 6.96 -50.40 17.52
C PHE A 614 6.79 -51.78 18.17
N PHE A 615 7.32 -51.98 19.39
CA PHE A 615 7.14 -53.21 20.16
C PHE A 615 5.69 -53.41 20.62
N SER A 616 5.01 -52.34 21.06
CA SER A 616 3.57 -52.37 21.33
C SER A 616 2.83 -52.80 20.05
N ILE A 617 3.04 -52.13 18.92
CA ILE A 617 2.37 -52.43 17.64
C ILE A 617 2.65 -53.87 17.18
N ALA A 618 3.89 -54.34 17.22
CA ALA A 618 4.28 -55.71 16.88
C ALA A 618 3.57 -56.76 17.76
N MET A 619 3.44 -56.51 19.07
CA MET A 619 2.73 -57.41 19.98
C MET A 619 1.24 -57.56 19.63
N LEU A 620 0.58 -56.47 19.20
CA LEU A 620 -0.81 -56.50 18.74
C LEU A 620 -0.98 -57.21 17.39
N LEU A 621 0.03 -57.15 16.53
CA LEU A 621 0.05 -57.84 15.23
C LEU A 621 0.48 -59.32 15.34
N SER A 622 1.00 -59.75 16.49
CA SER A 622 1.39 -61.14 16.77
C SER A 622 0.33 -62.20 16.38
N PRO A 623 -0.99 -62.02 16.65
CA PRO A 623 -2.03 -62.96 16.22
C PRO A 623 -2.21 -63.06 14.70
N VAL A 624 -1.87 -61.99 13.96
CA VAL A 624 -1.89 -61.97 12.49
C VAL A 624 -0.70 -62.74 11.94
N VAL A 625 0.50 -62.47 12.47
CA VAL A 625 1.74 -63.19 12.12
C VAL A 625 1.64 -64.68 12.47
N GLY A 626 1.10 -65.01 13.64
CA GLY A 626 0.89 -66.38 14.11
C GLY A 626 -0.02 -67.23 13.21
N ARG A 627 -0.91 -66.60 12.42
CA ARG A 627 -1.74 -67.29 11.41
C ARG A 627 -1.03 -67.58 10.10
N ILE A 628 0.10 -66.91 9.81
CA ILE A 628 0.97 -67.27 8.69
C ILE A 628 1.70 -68.58 9.05
N GLY A 629 2.24 -68.62 10.28
CA GLY A 629 3.01 -69.74 10.83
C GLY A 629 4.50 -69.66 10.48
N LYS A 630 5.25 -70.71 10.81
CA LYS A 630 6.68 -70.84 10.43
C LYS A 630 6.89 -71.30 8.98
N GLU A 631 5.80 -71.61 8.26
CA GLU A 631 5.84 -72.11 6.89
C GLU A 631 6.24 -70.99 5.91
N GLY A 632 7.20 -71.28 5.02
CA GLY A 632 7.53 -70.40 3.89
C GLY A 632 8.42 -69.19 4.18
N GLY A 633 9.16 -69.15 5.29
CA GLY A 633 10.13 -68.07 5.56
C GLY A 633 9.49 -66.75 6.00
N GLY A 634 8.30 -66.79 6.61
CA GLY A 634 7.46 -65.63 6.96
C GLY A 634 8.09 -64.52 7.81
N MET A 635 9.32 -64.68 8.31
CA MET A 635 10.06 -63.62 9.01
C MET A 635 10.76 -62.63 8.06
N ASN A 636 10.98 -63.02 6.79
CA ASN A 636 11.59 -62.19 5.74
C ASN A 636 10.56 -61.57 4.78
N MET A 637 9.25 -61.84 4.97
CA MET A 637 8.22 -61.35 4.07
C MET A 637 8.01 -59.84 4.22
N SER A 638 7.89 -59.14 3.09
CA SER A 638 7.52 -57.73 3.10
C SER A 638 6.08 -57.52 3.60
N GLY A 639 5.77 -56.31 4.09
CA GLY A 639 4.42 -55.97 4.55
C GLY A 639 3.34 -56.16 3.47
N ASP A 640 3.71 -56.06 2.19
CA ASP A 640 2.80 -56.30 1.07
C ASP A 640 2.67 -57.78 0.71
N GLU A 641 3.72 -58.60 0.86
CA GLU A 641 3.62 -60.07 0.76
C GLU A 641 2.73 -60.65 1.86
N ILE A 642 2.85 -60.15 3.09
CA ILE A 642 2.01 -60.54 4.23
C ILE A 642 0.51 -60.30 3.93
N LYS A 643 0.16 -59.14 3.35
CA LYS A 643 -1.23 -58.82 2.95
C LYS A 643 -1.80 -59.76 1.90
N HIS A 644 -0.94 -60.29 1.02
CA HIS A 644 -1.33 -61.19 -0.08
C HIS A 644 -1.30 -62.68 0.27
N HIS A 645 -0.81 -63.05 1.46
CA HIS A 645 -0.67 -64.44 1.86
C HIS A 645 -2.03 -65.19 1.89
N PRO A 646 -2.18 -66.38 1.28
CA PRO A 646 -3.48 -67.03 1.08
C PRO A 646 -4.24 -67.38 2.38
N LYS A 647 -3.55 -67.54 3.51
CA LYS A 647 -4.21 -67.75 4.83
C LYS A 647 -4.84 -66.47 5.40
N LEU A 648 -4.46 -65.29 4.88
CA LEU A 648 -4.87 -63.96 5.36
C LEU A 648 -5.74 -63.21 4.33
N GLN A 649 -5.53 -63.47 3.05
CA GLN A 649 -6.27 -62.88 1.94
C GLN A 649 -7.80 -63.01 2.15
N PHE A 650 -8.53 -61.94 1.86
CA PHE A 650 -10.00 -61.81 1.99
C PHE A 650 -10.58 -61.89 3.42
N LYS A 651 -9.77 -62.05 4.47
CA LYS A 651 -10.25 -61.99 5.86
C LYS A 651 -10.22 -60.55 6.39
N LYS A 652 -11.25 -60.15 7.14
CA LYS A 652 -11.30 -58.86 7.83
C LYS A 652 -10.99 -59.01 9.33
N ILE A 653 -10.42 -57.96 9.89
CA ILE A 653 -9.98 -57.85 11.28
C ILE A 653 -10.54 -56.60 11.98
N GLN A 654 -10.78 -56.69 13.28
CA GLN A 654 -11.25 -55.59 14.13
C GLN A 654 -10.35 -55.48 15.37
N TYR A 655 -10.03 -54.26 15.80
CA TYR A 655 -9.36 -54.01 17.07
C TYR A 655 -10.36 -54.11 18.23
N SER A 656 -10.16 -55.01 19.19
CA SER A 656 -11.10 -55.18 20.30
C SER A 656 -10.40 -55.79 21.53
N TYR A 657 -11.19 -56.34 22.46
CA TYR A 657 -10.68 -57.09 23.61
C TYR A 657 -11.41 -58.43 23.75
N ARG A 658 -10.74 -59.38 24.43
CA ARG A 658 -11.36 -60.62 24.92
C ARG A 658 -11.61 -60.48 26.41
N GLU A 659 -12.80 -60.90 26.85
CA GLU A 659 -13.13 -60.94 28.28
C GLU A 659 -12.34 -62.07 28.96
N GLY A 660 -11.48 -61.72 29.92
CA GLY A 660 -10.77 -62.67 30.77
C GLY A 660 -11.76 -63.54 31.56
N LYS A 661 -11.46 -64.83 31.67
CA LYS A 661 -12.33 -65.78 32.37
C LYS A 661 -12.07 -65.69 33.87
N ASN A 662 -13.09 -65.96 34.68
CA ASN A 662 -12.97 -66.09 36.15
C ASN A 662 -12.31 -64.89 36.89
N GLY A 663 -12.38 -63.69 36.34
CA GLY A 663 -11.80 -62.47 36.94
C GLY A 663 -10.42 -62.09 36.43
N ASP A 664 -9.86 -62.83 35.46
CA ASP A 664 -8.66 -62.42 34.74
C ASP A 664 -8.86 -61.07 34.01
N PRO A 665 -7.80 -60.25 33.88
CA PRO A 665 -7.87 -58.98 33.16
C PRO A 665 -8.23 -59.17 31.68
N HIS A 666 -8.91 -58.17 31.11
CA HIS A 666 -9.33 -58.18 29.71
C HIS A 666 -8.13 -58.06 28.76
N GLN A 667 -7.97 -58.97 27.80
CA GLN A 667 -6.83 -58.95 26.89
C GLN A 667 -7.14 -58.14 25.63
N VAL A 668 -6.27 -57.18 25.27
CA VAL A 668 -6.38 -56.41 24.01
C VAL A 668 -5.93 -57.28 22.83
N ASP A 669 -6.79 -57.50 21.83
CA ASP A 669 -6.54 -58.45 20.73
C ASP A 669 -7.17 -58.02 19.38
N ILE A 670 -6.73 -58.64 18.29
CA ILE A 670 -7.30 -58.50 16.94
C ILE A 670 -8.29 -59.64 16.69
N LEU A 671 -9.58 -59.30 16.62
CA LEU A 671 -10.66 -60.25 16.35
C LEU A 671 -10.89 -60.46 14.85
N TRP A 672 -11.23 -61.68 14.44
CA TRP A 672 -11.49 -62.03 13.04
C TRP A 672 -12.99 -62.12 12.74
N GLU A 673 -13.39 -61.59 11.58
CA GLU A 673 -14.76 -61.67 11.08
C GLU A 673 -15.20 -63.15 10.97
N GLY A 674 -16.44 -63.44 11.39
CA GLY A 674 -16.95 -64.81 11.51
C GLY A 674 -16.64 -65.44 12.87
N LYS A 675 -15.41 -65.95 13.08
CA LYS A 675 -15.08 -66.81 14.25
C LYS A 675 -15.27 -66.12 15.60
N ASP A 676 -14.81 -64.87 15.73
CA ASP A 676 -14.84 -64.11 16.99
C ASP A 676 -16.06 -63.17 17.09
N SER A 677 -17.00 -63.25 16.13
CA SER A 677 -18.07 -62.26 15.95
C SER A 677 -19.11 -62.22 17.07
N ARG A 678 -19.24 -63.29 17.88
CA ARG A 678 -20.16 -63.36 19.03
C ARG A 678 -19.65 -62.61 20.26
N GLU A 679 -18.35 -62.32 20.36
CA GLU A 679 -17.73 -61.67 21.52
C GLU A 679 -17.55 -60.14 21.32
N SER A 680 -17.70 -59.64 20.08
CA SER A 680 -17.47 -58.23 19.72
C SER A 680 -18.58 -57.29 20.26
N ARG A 681 -18.29 -56.60 21.38
CA ARG A 681 -19.13 -55.49 21.88
C ARG A 681 -18.83 -54.17 21.16
N LYS A 682 -19.84 -53.30 21.04
CA LYS A 682 -19.73 -51.98 20.35
C LYS A 682 -18.99 -50.88 21.14
N SER A 683 -18.61 -51.15 22.40
CA SER A 683 -17.94 -50.19 23.28
C SER A 683 -17.09 -50.92 24.32
N TRP A 684 -15.93 -50.35 24.65
CA TRP A 684 -15.03 -50.85 25.67
C TRP A 684 -15.60 -50.63 27.07
N VAL A 685 -15.31 -51.54 28.00
CA VAL A 685 -15.80 -51.48 29.39
C VAL A 685 -14.71 -50.91 30.30
N ALA A 686 -15.06 -50.16 31.35
CA ALA A 686 -14.09 -49.70 32.34
C ALA A 686 -13.60 -50.89 33.18
N GLY A 687 -12.28 -51.03 33.38
CA GLY A 687 -11.71 -52.20 34.06
C GLY A 687 -10.21 -52.35 33.86
N VAL A 688 -9.69 -53.53 34.26
CA VAL A 688 -8.27 -53.88 34.14
C VAL A 688 -8.02 -54.63 32.84
N TYR A 689 -7.00 -54.20 32.10
CA TYR A 689 -6.59 -54.77 30.82
C TYR A 689 -5.11 -55.21 30.84
N ASN A 690 -4.82 -56.23 30.04
CA ASN A 690 -3.48 -56.73 29.71
C ASN A 690 -3.20 -56.60 28.20
#